data_AF-A0A8S1BKB9-F1
#
_entry.id   AF-A0A8S1BKB9-F1
#
_cell.length_a   1.000
_cell.length_b   1.000
_cell.length_c   1.000
_cell.angle_alpha   90.00
_cell.angle_beta   90.00
_cell.angle_gamma   90.00
#
_symmetry.space_group_name_H-M   'P 1'
#
loop_
_entity.id
_entity.type
_entity.pdbx_description
1 polymer ?
#
loop_
_entity_poly.entity_id
_entity_poly.type
_entity_poly.pdbx_seq_one_letter_code
_entity_poly.pdbx_strand_id
1 'polypeptide(L)'
;MQQQHRHAHHHAHRHVHRQVSVSGRYEGRRQKHYAAEWALLCTLLAGLAYLMLRGQVHAAHHFTEADLWLQESDLQHLQHSFSQAGISTLVSCAQLEQLPDLPSEDQERVRRAARVLQQRLILKQWLTHHNLAQHYQRLAQLEVSALEDVYWLEDVRARPALGKDFTSWTTARQALPTSKEQLEALKEELWTEVVKTDAHTFWSWGGMMVVSLSVAGLVTLAAMTQPALAPEAKHTLLQYVTGKYLLPGNCRVTFEWDEPQVVGETMAFTVRFYQRNGQPYPICDTDNLFVEVAQGNRRVAAVTQLGGADPSQANVAVVKFTVRHSGQYRVSVLIGNCHVKGSPFLKCFLPGPPDPSKTIFVRHSSTVVCTADVPHVLTIEPRDEFNNICMFLPGEDPTDGYSVHIAEIGCNKALPENARLEYDTSSQRICLQVLFPAEGCFHASVAYNGVVLNNGDFDIIVLNKADASFVNKNMATKNHNITYEARLISVQGEKLTKPKKVYCYVSPKQLTIKELILKFIPKRLVTFRLCPSTKFTFLSNNNQLNQPSFIVDDGCQPKVELVTRDRNVLAATFTHFLLKNIGGSETFKDKQDFFYHEVRKFHQKHYHDKLPMKINREKLLESSMKATKGFSVADWCRNFELTFQGEQGLDWGGVRREWFELTCASLFDAKNLIFCGFSDNHQALVHPNHQRPAHVKLKCYEFAGRLVGKCLYESALGGSYRQLVRARFTRSFLAQIIGLRVHYKYFEQDDPDLYLSKVKYVLENDVDDMDMYFYEEEYDRFGQLIKV
;
A
#
# COMPACT_ATOMS: atom_id res chain seq x y z
N MET A 1 -5.97 35.54 -75.20
CA MET A 1 -5.71 35.71 -73.75
C MET A 1 -4.44 36.53 -73.53
N GLN A 2 -4.54 37.81 -73.88
CA GLN A 2 -3.66 38.88 -73.46
C GLN A 2 -4.55 39.84 -72.67
N GLN A 3 -4.68 39.64 -71.36
CA GLN A 3 -5.26 40.57 -70.36
C GLN A 3 -5.53 39.78 -69.07
N GLN A 4 -4.48 39.51 -68.28
CA GLN A 4 -4.60 39.31 -66.82
C GLN A 4 -3.25 39.24 -66.08
N HIS A 5 -2.21 39.90 -66.60
CA HIS A 5 -0.92 40.05 -65.90
C HIS A 5 -0.35 41.48 -65.95
N ARG A 6 -1.21 42.49 -66.16
CA ARG A 6 -0.80 43.92 -66.17
C ARG A 6 -1.47 44.82 -65.12
N HIS A 7 -2.17 44.26 -64.11
CA HIS A 7 -2.77 45.07 -63.03
C HIS A 7 -2.10 44.96 -61.66
N ALA A 8 -1.05 44.15 -61.48
CA ALA A 8 -0.33 44.04 -60.21
C ALA A 8 0.98 44.85 -60.13
N HIS A 9 1.49 45.40 -61.23
CA HIS A 9 2.79 46.07 -61.26
C HIS A 9 2.75 47.62 -61.26
N HIS A 10 1.57 48.24 -61.21
CA HIS A 10 1.43 49.71 -61.26
C HIS A 10 0.97 50.38 -59.95
N HIS A 11 0.70 49.60 -58.88
CA HIS A 11 0.43 50.16 -57.55
C HIS A 11 1.63 50.17 -56.60
N ALA A 12 2.74 49.50 -56.94
CA ALA A 12 3.93 49.43 -56.11
C ALA A 12 4.96 50.56 -56.32
N HIS A 13 4.90 51.30 -57.44
CA HIS A 13 5.94 52.28 -57.80
C HIS A 13 5.61 53.76 -57.51
N ARG A 14 4.42 54.09 -56.97
CA ARG A 14 4.07 55.47 -56.58
C ARG A 14 4.12 55.76 -55.08
N HIS A 15 4.37 54.76 -54.23
CA HIS A 15 4.53 54.98 -52.78
C HIS A 15 5.99 55.13 -52.32
N VAL A 16 6.97 54.83 -53.16
CA VAL A 16 8.40 54.91 -52.79
C VAL A 16 9.03 56.29 -53.05
N HIS A 17 8.42 57.15 -53.89
CA HIS A 17 9.01 58.46 -54.23
C HIS A 17 8.43 59.68 -53.51
N ARG A 18 7.51 59.51 -52.55
CA ARG A 18 7.00 60.62 -51.70
C ARG A 18 7.42 60.54 -50.24
N GLN A 19 8.36 59.66 -49.90
CA GLN A 19 8.88 59.46 -48.54
C GLN A 19 10.40 59.65 -48.40
N VAL A 20 11.06 60.25 -49.40
CA VAL A 20 12.52 60.52 -49.35
C VAL A 20 12.84 62.03 -49.23
N SER A 21 11.86 62.92 -49.27
CA SER A 21 12.09 64.38 -49.09
C SER A 21 11.72 64.92 -47.70
N VAL A 22 11.32 64.07 -46.74
CA VAL A 22 11.02 64.49 -45.36
C VAL A 22 11.95 63.85 -44.32
N SER A 23 12.75 62.84 -44.66
CA SER A 23 13.75 62.26 -43.74
C SER A 23 15.06 63.07 -43.65
N GLY A 24 15.44 63.81 -44.70
CA GLY A 24 16.70 64.57 -44.75
C GLY A 24 16.79 65.83 -43.89
N ARG A 25 15.71 66.25 -43.19
CA ARG A 25 15.75 67.37 -42.22
C ARG A 25 15.62 66.95 -40.76
N TYR A 26 15.39 65.67 -40.47
CA TYR A 26 15.25 65.18 -39.10
C TYR A 26 16.52 64.52 -38.53
N GLU A 27 17.49 64.14 -39.38
CA GLU A 27 18.75 63.53 -38.93
C GLU A 27 19.80 64.57 -38.47
N GLY A 28 19.75 65.80 -38.99
CA GLY A 28 20.68 66.89 -38.60
C GLY A 28 20.48 67.47 -37.20
N ARG A 29 19.33 67.22 -36.54
CA ARG A 29 19.08 67.64 -35.14
C ARG A 29 19.35 66.53 -34.11
N ARG A 30 19.44 65.26 -34.52
CA ARG A 30 19.80 64.16 -33.61
C ARG A 30 21.30 64.11 -33.31
N GLN A 31 22.17 64.37 -34.28
CA GLN A 31 23.62 64.29 -34.06
C GLN A 31 24.19 65.35 -33.10
N LYS A 32 23.55 66.52 -32.94
CA LYS A 32 23.97 67.52 -31.94
C LYS A 32 23.48 67.22 -30.52
N HIS A 33 22.41 66.45 -30.35
CA HIS A 33 21.91 66.05 -29.03
C HIS A 33 22.72 64.88 -28.45
N TYR A 34 23.11 63.91 -29.28
CA TYR A 34 23.96 62.80 -28.82
C TYR A 34 25.37 63.26 -28.40
N ALA A 35 25.96 64.27 -29.06
CA ALA A 35 27.27 64.78 -28.66
C ALA A 35 27.28 65.48 -27.28
N ALA A 36 26.15 66.09 -26.87
CA ALA A 36 26.00 66.71 -25.56
C ALA A 36 25.71 65.69 -24.44
N GLU A 37 24.94 64.63 -24.75
CA GLU A 37 24.64 63.55 -23.81
C GLU A 37 25.84 62.64 -23.53
N TRP A 38 26.67 62.36 -24.55
CA TRP A 38 27.92 61.61 -24.38
C TRP A 38 28.99 62.39 -23.59
N ALA A 39 29.05 63.72 -23.74
CA ALA A 39 29.94 64.56 -22.93
C ALA A 39 29.54 64.56 -21.44
N LEU A 40 28.23 64.57 -21.15
CA LEU A 40 27.70 64.51 -19.78
C LEU A 40 27.93 63.14 -19.13
N LEU A 41 27.79 62.06 -19.90
CA LEU A 41 28.06 60.68 -19.46
C LEU A 41 29.55 60.47 -19.14
N CYS A 42 30.46 61.02 -19.96
CA CYS A 42 31.90 60.96 -19.71
C CYS A 42 32.33 61.77 -18.47
N THR A 43 31.70 62.93 -18.21
CA THR A 43 31.96 63.71 -16.98
C THR A 43 31.38 63.06 -15.72
N LEU A 44 30.24 62.37 -15.82
CA LEU A 44 29.65 61.61 -14.71
C LEU A 44 30.44 60.33 -14.41
N LEU A 45 30.94 59.64 -15.43
CA LEU A 45 31.81 58.47 -15.26
C LEU A 45 33.20 58.85 -14.73
N ALA A 46 33.76 60.00 -15.13
CA ALA A 46 34.99 60.54 -14.55
C ALA A 46 34.80 60.99 -13.08
N GLY A 47 33.63 61.53 -12.73
CA GLY A 47 33.26 61.87 -11.35
C GLY A 47 33.02 60.65 -10.46
N LEU A 48 32.41 59.59 -10.99
CA LEU A 48 32.24 58.30 -10.32
C LEU A 48 33.57 57.55 -10.15
N ALA A 49 34.47 57.63 -11.13
CA ALA A 49 35.83 57.10 -11.01
C ALA A 49 36.66 57.87 -9.96
N TYR A 50 36.51 59.20 -9.88
CA TYR A 50 37.15 60.03 -8.85
C TYR A 50 36.59 59.78 -7.44
N LEU A 51 35.30 59.48 -7.31
CA LEU A 51 34.66 59.07 -6.03
C LEU A 51 35.02 57.64 -5.63
N MET A 52 35.13 56.70 -6.57
CA MET A 52 35.60 55.33 -6.34
C MET A 52 37.08 55.27 -5.94
N LEU A 53 37.93 56.12 -6.54
CA LEU A 53 39.35 56.22 -6.19
C LEU A 53 39.61 56.93 -4.85
N ARG A 54 38.67 57.75 -4.36
CA ARG A 54 38.75 58.40 -3.04
C ARG A 54 38.15 57.55 -1.91
N GLY A 55 37.39 56.50 -2.24
CA GLY A 55 36.89 55.49 -1.28
C GLY A 55 37.92 54.43 -0.88
N GLN A 56 39.10 54.41 -1.51
CA GLN A 56 40.18 53.45 -1.23
C GLN A 56 41.30 54.02 -0.33
N VAL A 57 40.97 54.92 0.61
CA VAL A 57 41.93 55.35 1.63
C VAL A 57 41.24 55.38 3.00
N HIS A 58 41.21 54.21 3.65
CA HIS A 58 41.31 53.93 5.10
C HIS A 58 40.71 52.55 5.39
N ALA A 59 41.44 51.49 5.01
CA ALA A 59 41.24 50.16 5.57
C ALA A 59 41.77 50.14 7.01
N ALA A 60 40.92 50.50 7.96
CA ALA A 60 41.03 50.00 9.32
C ALA A 60 40.17 48.74 9.38
N HIS A 61 40.80 47.58 9.57
CA HIS A 61 40.13 46.29 9.73
C HIS A 61 39.17 46.33 10.93
N HIS A 62 37.87 46.55 10.67
CA HIS A 62 36.82 46.15 11.60
C HIS A 62 36.38 44.74 11.23
N PHE A 63 36.67 43.76 12.08
CA PHE A 63 36.12 42.41 11.94
C PHE A 63 34.59 42.47 12.08
N THR A 64 33.87 41.89 11.12
CA THR A 64 32.42 41.71 11.20
C THR A 64 32.07 40.58 12.17
N GLU A 65 30.81 40.50 12.62
CA GLU A 65 30.39 39.39 13.49
C GLU A 65 30.55 38.03 12.79
N ALA A 66 30.36 38.00 11.46
CA ALA A 66 30.64 36.84 10.63
C ALA A 66 32.13 36.44 10.68
N ASP A 67 33.06 37.41 10.65
CA ASP A 67 34.50 37.13 10.69
C ASP A 67 34.94 36.57 12.05
N LEU A 68 34.38 37.08 13.14
CA LEU A 68 34.62 36.57 14.49
C LEU A 68 34.08 35.15 14.65
N TRP A 69 32.89 34.87 14.13
CA TRP A 69 32.32 33.52 14.15
C TRP A 69 33.12 32.51 13.31
N LEU A 70 33.60 32.93 12.14
CA LEU A 70 34.49 32.10 11.31
C LEU A 70 35.80 31.79 12.04
N GLN A 71 36.32 32.73 12.82
CA GLN A 71 37.51 32.51 13.64
C GLN A 71 37.24 31.55 14.82
N GLU A 72 36.11 31.72 15.52
CA GLU A 72 35.70 30.81 16.61
C GLU A 72 35.40 29.38 16.13
N SER A 73 35.01 29.23 14.87
CA SER A 73 34.67 27.94 14.25
C SER A 73 35.82 27.29 13.48
N ASP A 74 37.04 27.86 13.53
CA ASP A 74 38.23 27.41 12.79
C ASP A 74 38.04 27.37 11.24
N LEU A 75 37.33 28.38 10.72
CA LEU A 75 36.94 28.55 9.32
C LEU A 75 37.42 29.90 8.73
N GLN A 76 38.45 30.50 9.33
CA GLN A 76 38.96 31.83 8.98
C GLN A 76 39.46 31.95 7.53
N HIS A 77 39.84 30.84 6.87
CA HIS A 77 40.24 30.85 5.46
C HIS A 77 39.08 31.19 4.50
N LEU A 78 37.83 31.14 4.98
CA LEU A 78 36.62 31.39 4.20
C LEU A 78 36.10 32.84 4.30
N GLN A 79 36.78 33.72 5.04
CA GLN A 79 36.39 35.13 5.22
C GLN A 79 36.17 35.85 3.88
N HIS A 80 37.04 35.61 2.89
CA HIS A 80 36.92 36.23 1.57
C HIS A 80 35.64 35.79 0.84
N SER A 81 35.25 34.52 0.94
CA SER A 81 34.04 33.98 0.30
C SER A 81 32.76 34.51 0.95
N PHE A 82 32.75 34.65 2.28
CA PHE A 82 31.62 35.23 3.01
C PHE A 82 31.47 36.73 2.74
N SER A 83 32.59 37.46 2.64
CA SER A 83 32.59 38.88 2.27
C SER A 83 32.07 39.10 0.84
N GLN A 84 32.46 38.26 -0.12
CA GLN A 84 31.94 38.31 -1.50
C GLN A 84 30.45 37.99 -1.59
N ALA A 85 29.93 37.11 -0.73
CA ALA A 85 28.51 36.79 -0.64
C ALA A 85 27.70 37.84 0.14
N GLY A 86 28.34 38.89 0.67
CA GLY A 86 27.68 39.94 1.44
C GLY A 86 27.19 39.50 2.83
N ILE A 87 27.76 38.41 3.37
CA ILE A 87 27.38 37.83 4.66
C ILE A 87 28.20 38.51 5.75
N SER A 88 27.56 39.34 6.57
CA SER A 88 28.22 40.12 7.62
C SER A 88 27.61 39.98 9.02
N THR A 89 26.47 39.29 9.17
CA THR A 89 25.75 39.12 10.45
C THR A 89 25.73 37.66 10.88
N LEU A 90 25.62 37.39 12.18
CA LEU A 90 25.50 36.00 12.68
C LEU A 90 24.23 35.29 12.18
N VAL A 91 23.15 36.05 11.94
CA VAL A 91 21.88 35.49 11.46
C VAL A 91 22.01 35.02 10.02
N SER A 92 22.72 35.77 9.15
CA SER A 92 22.98 35.32 7.78
C SER A 92 23.96 34.13 7.73
N CYS A 93 24.95 34.06 8.63
CA CYS A 93 25.81 32.87 8.79
C CYS A 93 25.04 31.61 9.21
N ALA A 94 23.91 31.74 9.90
CA ALA A 94 23.07 30.63 10.34
C ALA A 94 21.96 30.24 9.35
N GLN A 95 21.80 30.97 8.23
CA GLN A 95 20.84 30.64 7.17
C GLN A 95 21.49 29.75 6.10
N LEU A 96 21.17 28.45 6.13
CA LEU A 96 21.77 27.46 5.24
C LEU A 96 21.57 27.74 3.74
N GLU A 97 20.53 28.49 3.38
CA GLU A 97 20.21 28.90 2.00
C GLU A 97 21.05 30.10 1.51
N GLN A 98 21.63 30.89 2.43
CA GLN A 98 22.42 32.08 2.11
C GLN A 98 23.93 31.83 2.13
N LEU A 99 24.36 30.62 2.48
CA LEU A 99 25.79 30.25 2.51
C LEU A 99 26.40 30.25 1.09
N PRO A 100 27.65 30.68 0.93
CA PRO A 100 28.31 30.69 -0.38
C PRO A 100 28.52 29.27 -0.90
N ASP A 101 28.57 29.13 -2.23
CA ASP A 101 28.95 27.87 -2.86
C ASP A 101 30.45 27.59 -2.64
N LEU A 102 30.72 26.50 -1.92
CA LEU A 102 32.07 26.10 -1.50
C LEU A 102 32.42 24.69 -2.00
N PRO A 103 33.71 24.36 -2.16
CA PRO A 103 34.16 23.00 -2.46
C PRO A 103 33.66 21.97 -1.43
N SER A 104 33.49 20.71 -1.88
CA SER A 104 32.81 19.64 -1.11
C SER A 104 33.38 19.38 0.29
N GLU A 105 34.69 19.64 0.50
CA GLU A 105 35.35 19.41 1.79
C GLU A 105 35.00 20.47 2.85
N ASP A 106 34.86 21.73 2.44
CA ASP A 106 34.51 22.85 3.32
C ASP A 106 32.99 23.03 3.46
N GLN A 107 32.21 22.65 2.44
CA GLN A 107 30.76 22.79 2.42
C GLN A 107 30.08 22.04 3.58
N GLU A 108 30.54 20.83 3.91
CA GLU A 108 30.01 20.08 5.05
C GLU A 108 30.38 20.71 6.40
N ARG A 109 31.61 21.23 6.54
CA ARG A 109 32.08 21.85 7.79
C ARG A 109 31.33 23.13 8.09
N VAL A 110 31.17 24.00 7.10
CA VAL A 110 30.42 25.26 7.22
C VAL A 110 28.95 24.99 7.52
N ARG A 111 28.31 24.03 6.83
CA ARG A 111 26.91 23.69 7.10
C ARG A 111 26.69 23.12 8.51
N ARG A 112 27.64 22.35 9.04
CA ARG A 112 27.59 21.88 10.43
C ARG A 112 27.74 23.03 11.42
N ALA A 113 28.73 23.91 11.22
CA ALA A 113 28.93 25.10 12.06
C ALA A 113 27.71 26.04 12.02
N ALA A 114 27.12 26.28 10.85
CA ALA A 114 25.93 27.11 10.67
C ALA A 114 24.71 26.55 11.43
N ARG A 115 24.51 25.23 11.43
CA ARG A 115 23.44 24.58 12.22
C ARG A 115 23.63 24.77 13.73
N VAL A 116 24.87 24.66 14.21
CA VAL A 116 25.19 24.91 15.62
C VAL A 116 24.94 26.37 15.99
N LEU A 117 25.32 27.30 15.12
CA LEU A 117 25.03 28.73 15.32
C LEU A 117 23.52 29.00 15.33
N GLN A 118 22.76 28.38 14.42
CA GLN A 118 21.30 28.48 14.37
C GLN A 118 20.65 28.02 15.68
N GLN A 119 21.06 26.87 16.21
CA GLN A 119 20.55 26.34 17.49
C GLN A 119 20.85 27.29 18.66
N ARG A 120 22.04 27.88 18.70
CA ARG A 120 22.44 28.86 19.72
C ARG A 120 21.61 30.15 19.66
N LEU A 121 21.33 30.65 18.46
CA LEU A 121 20.49 31.83 18.27
C LEU A 121 19.04 31.56 18.68
N ILE A 122 18.50 30.38 18.37
CA ILE A 122 17.16 29.94 18.81
C ILE A 122 17.09 29.86 20.34
N LEU A 123 18.09 29.25 20.99
CA LEU A 123 18.16 29.17 22.45
C LEU A 123 18.24 30.58 23.08
N LYS A 124 19.03 31.49 22.52
CA LYS A 124 19.14 32.88 23.00
C LYS A 124 17.81 33.64 22.88
N GLN A 125 17.06 33.42 21.79
CA GLN A 125 15.73 34.00 21.60
C GLN A 125 14.72 33.44 22.61
N TRP A 126 14.72 32.12 22.83
CA TRP A 126 13.87 31.48 23.83
C TRP A 126 14.15 31.99 25.24
N LEU A 127 15.43 32.12 25.62
CA LEU A 127 15.81 32.73 26.90
C LEU A 127 15.32 34.18 27.02
N THR A 128 15.28 34.92 25.91
CA THR A 128 14.77 36.31 25.89
C THR A 128 13.28 36.36 26.17
N HIS A 129 12.48 35.46 25.59
CA HIS A 129 11.04 35.35 25.86
C HIS A 129 10.70 35.10 27.33
N HIS A 130 11.59 34.40 28.04
CA HIS A 130 11.43 34.08 29.45
C HIS A 130 12.19 35.03 30.39
N ASN A 131 12.75 36.14 29.89
CA ASN A 131 13.55 37.10 30.65
C ASN A 131 14.82 36.50 31.30
N LEU A 132 15.42 35.50 30.67
CA LEU A 132 16.61 34.76 31.12
C LEU A 132 17.85 34.99 30.23
N ALA A 133 17.79 35.90 29.26
CA ALA A 133 18.87 36.16 28.30
C ALA A 133 20.23 36.48 28.95
N GLN A 134 20.23 37.14 30.11
CA GLN A 134 21.42 37.49 30.89
C GLN A 134 22.24 36.29 31.38
N HIS A 135 21.62 35.10 31.47
CA HIS A 135 22.27 33.87 31.93
C HIS A 135 22.85 33.02 30.79
N TYR A 136 22.66 33.41 29.53
CA TYR A 136 23.11 32.66 28.36
C TYR A 136 24.59 32.24 28.44
N GLN A 137 25.49 33.17 28.80
CA GLN A 137 26.93 32.89 28.90
C GLN A 137 27.25 31.83 29.98
N ARG A 138 26.52 31.84 31.11
CA ARG A 138 26.71 30.85 32.18
C ARG A 138 26.10 29.48 31.82
N LEU A 139 24.99 29.47 31.08
CA LEU A 139 24.37 28.25 30.57
C LEU A 139 25.22 27.61 29.46
N ALA A 140 25.85 28.41 28.61
CA ALA A 140 26.79 27.93 27.60
C ALA A 140 28.03 27.25 28.22
N GLN A 141 28.53 27.75 29.36
CA GLN A 141 29.60 27.10 30.14
C GLN A 141 29.17 25.76 30.77
N LEU A 142 27.86 25.53 30.89
CA LEU A 142 27.28 24.26 31.34
C LEU A 142 26.89 23.33 30.17
N GLU A 143 27.38 23.64 28.96
CA GLU A 143 27.13 22.88 27.71
C GLU A 143 25.68 22.94 27.21
N VAL A 144 24.90 23.95 27.62
CA VAL A 144 23.56 24.19 27.08
C VAL A 144 23.69 25.06 25.82
N SER A 145 23.54 24.45 24.65
CA SER A 145 23.76 25.09 23.34
C SER A 145 22.56 25.03 22.40
N ALA A 146 21.62 24.14 22.67
CA ALA A 146 20.35 23.98 21.97
C ALA A 146 19.18 23.86 22.95
N LEU A 147 17.95 23.94 22.44
CA LEU A 147 16.74 23.86 23.25
C LEU A 147 16.54 22.46 23.86
N GLU A 148 17.08 21.44 23.21
CA GLU A 148 17.09 20.06 23.69
C GLU A 148 17.93 19.87 24.95
N ASP A 149 19.03 20.60 25.06
CA ASP A 149 19.95 20.53 26.22
C ASP A 149 19.27 21.03 27.50
N VAL A 150 18.23 21.86 27.36
CA VAL A 150 17.44 22.41 28.48
C VAL A 150 16.68 21.30 29.23
N TYR A 151 16.27 20.22 28.55
CA TYR A 151 15.60 19.08 29.21
C TYR A 151 16.54 18.32 30.14
N TRP A 152 17.82 18.26 29.80
CA TRP A 152 18.81 17.37 30.43
C TRP A 152 19.69 18.09 31.46
N LEU A 153 19.58 19.42 31.58
CA LEU A 153 20.33 20.16 32.58
C LEU A 153 19.79 19.88 34.00
N GLU A 154 20.60 19.21 34.81
CA GLU A 154 20.28 18.88 36.20
C GLU A 154 20.11 20.14 37.07
N ASP A 155 19.09 20.12 37.94
CA ASP A 155 18.76 21.24 38.83
C ASP A 155 19.91 21.64 39.76
N VAL A 156 20.78 20.68 40.14
CA VAL A 156 21.95 20.91 40.98
C VAL A 156 23.00 21.76 40.27
N ARG A 157 23.13 21.63 38.94
CA ARG A 157 24.04 22.42 38.09
C ARG A 157 23.41 23.75 37.66
N ALA A 158 22.09 23.78 37.48
CA ALA A 158 21.35 24.96 37.06
C ALA A 158 21.17 26.00 38.18
N ARG A 159 20.95 25.58 39.45
CA ARG A 159 20.72 26.48 40.59
C ARG A 159 21.85 27.50 40.82
N PRO A 160 23.14 27.13 40.82
CA PRO A 160 24.24 28.08 40.98
C PRO A 160 24.37 29.06 39.81
N ALA A 161 24.07 28.63 38.58
CA ALA A 161 24.20 29.45 37.39
C ALA A 161 23.11 30.53 37.27
N LEU A 162 21.87 30.19 37.65
CA LEU A 162 20.67 31.04 37.52
C LEU A 162 20.31 31.81 38.81
N GLY A 163 20.74 31.32 39.98
CA GLY A 163 20.56 32.00 41.26
C GLY A 163 19.09 32.30 41.57
N LYS A 164 18.75 33.59 41.69
CA LYS A 164 17.39 34.07 42.02
C LYS A 164 16.36 33.79 40.91
N ASP A 165 16.81 33.58 39.67
CA ASP A 165 15.94 33.37 38.51
C ASP A 165 15.67 31.87 38.24
N PHE A 166 16.10 30.99 39.16
CA PHE A 166 15.94 29.54 39.01
C PHE A 166 14.46 29.11 38.94
N THR A 167 13.56 29.79 39.65
CA THR A 167 12.10 29.51 39.60
C THR A 167 11.50 29.84 38.23
N SER A 168 11.91 30.96 37.63
CA SER A 168 11.53 31.33 36.26
C SER A 168 12.06 30.33 35.23
N TRP A 169 13.29 29.84 35.41
CA TRP A 169 13.86 28.77 34.59
C TRP A 169 13.09 27.45 34.70
N THR A 170 12.74 27.00 35.92
CA THR A 170 11.97 25.75 36.08
C THR A 170 10.61 25.84 35.41
N THR A 171 9.94 26.99 35.52
CA THR A 171 8.65 27.25 34.87
C THR A 171 8.78 27.25 33.34
N ALA A 172 9.82 27.90 32.80
CA ALA A 172 10.10 27.90 31.37
C ALA A 172 10.43 26.48 30.85
N ARG A 173 11.24 25.70 31.58
CA ARG A 173 11.56 24.32 31.23
C ARG A 173 10.32 23.41 31.22
N GLN A 174 9.40 23.59 32.18
CA GLN A 174 8.15 22.82 32.23
C GLN A 174 7.18 23.17 31.10
N ALA A 175 7.28 24.38 30.53
CA ALA A 175 6.49 24.82 29.39
C ALA A 175 7.02 24.29 28.04
N LEU A 176 8.19 23.64 28.01
CA LEU A 176 8.76 23.11 26.77
C LEU A 176 7.98 21.86 26.28
N PRO A 177 7.70 21.75 24.96
CA PRO A 177 6.89 20.65 24.42
C PRO A 177 7.55 19.27 24.51
N THR A 178 6.87 18.28 25.09
CA THR A 178 7.40 16.91 25.22
C THR A 178 7.39 16.08 23.94
N SER A 179 6.64 16.51 22.90
CA SER A 179 6.61 15.83 21.60
C SER A 179 7.63 16.42 20.63
N LYS A 180 8.31 15.55 19.87
CA LYS A 180 9.31 15.97 18.88
C LYS A 180 8.74 16.92 17.82
N GLU A 181 7.52 16.67 17.35
CA GLU A 181 6.86 17.48 16.32
C GLU A 181 6.54 18.90 16.83
N GLN A 182 6.07 19.04 18.07
CA GLN A 182 5.79 20.36 18.65
C GLN A 182 7.06 21.13 19.01
N LEU A 183 8.14 20.43 19.40
CA LEU A 183 9.43 21.06 19.67
C LEU A 183 10.05 21.62 18.38
N GLU A 184 9.95 20.91 17.25
CA GLU A 184 10.40 21.44 15.96
C GLU A 184 9.56 22.64 15.52
N ALA A 185 8.24 22.62 15.71
CA ALA A 185 7.39 23.77 15.42
C ALA A 185 7.77 25.02 16.24
N LEU A 186 8.08 24.84 17.53
CA LEU A 186 8.56 25.94 18.40
C LEU A 186 9.92 26.50 17.94
N LYS A 187 10.85 25.63 17.51
CA LYS A 187 12.14 26.07 16.95
C LYS A 187 11.96 26.88 15.67
N GLU A 188 11.06 26.47 14.78
CA GLU A 188 10.75 27.22 13.55
C GLU A 188 10.14 28.60 13.86
N GLU A 189 9.25 28.69 14.84
CA GLU A 189 8.67 29.95 15.30
C GLU A 189 9.74 30.92 15.84
N LEU A 190 10.56 30.46 16.79
CA LEU A 190 11.65 31.24 17.37
C LEU A 190 12.69 31.65 16.32
N TRP A 191 13.02 30.76 15.38
CA TRP A 191 13.94 31.07 14.29
C TRP A 191 13.39 32.19 13.38
N THR A 192 12.09 32.13 13.07
CA THR A 192 11.41 33.14 12.27
C THR A 192 11.48 34.53 12.92
N GLU A 193 11.39 34.60 14.24
CA GLU A 193 11.53 35.86 14.99
C GLU A 193 12.96 36.40 15.01
N VAL A 194 13.96 35.53 15.18
CA VAL A 194 15.39 35.94 15.09
C VAL A 194 15.66 36.61 13.74
N VAL A 195 15.16 36.01 12.65
CA VAL A 195 15.31 36.55 11.29
C VAL A 195 14.58 37.88 11.11
N LYS A 196 13.37 38.03 11.68
CA LYS A 196 12.59 39.29 11.63
C LYS A 196 13.24 40.42 12.42
N THR A 197 13.88 40.10 13.53
CA THR A 197 14.52 41.08 14.42
C THR A 197 15.77 41.68 13.76
N ASP A 198 16.54 40.90 13.01
CA ASP A 198 17.71 41.37 12.25
C ASP A 198 17.31 42.30 11.07
N ALA A 199 16.19 41.99 10.41
CA ALA A 199 15.67 42.79 9.28
C ALA A 199 15.22 44.20 9.69
N HIS A 200 14.85 44.42 10.96
CA HIS A 200 14.40 45.71 11.47
C HIS A 200 15.55 46.70 11.79
N THR A 201 16.80 46.23 11.86
CA THR A 201 17.97 47.08 12.15
C THR A 201 18.56 47.74 10.89
N PHE A 202 18.13 47.33 9.69
CA PHE A 202 18.64 47.86 8.41
C PHE A 202 17.85 49.07 7.87
N TRP A 203 16.78 49.49 8.55
CA TRP A 203 15.88 50.54 8.06
C TRP A 203 15.46 51.53 9.15
N SER A 204 16.37 52.42 9.55
CA SER A 204 16.00 53.65 10.27
C SER A 204 15.53 54.72 9.28
N TRP A 205 14.45 55.39 9.66
CA TRP A 205 13.62 56.24 8.82
C TRP A 205 14.34 57.55 8.48
N GLY A 206 14.63 57.80 7.19
CA GLY A 206 15.16 59.10 6.75
C GLY A 206 15.61 59.17 5.29
N GLY A 207 16.04 58.06 4.68
CA GLY A 207 16.60 58.07 3.32
C GLY A 207 15.67 57.61 2.18
N MET A 208 14.54 56.95 2.48
CA MET A 208 13.78 56.17 1.48
C MET A 208 12.54 56.88 0.88
N MET A 209 12.49 58.22 0.86
CA MET A 209 11.49 58.93 0.05
C MET A 209 12.05 59.55 -1.24
N VAL A 210 13.36 59.76 -1.34
CA VAL A 210 13.94 60.47 -2.49
C VAL A 210 14.53 59.52 -3.54
N VAL A 211 14.93 58.30 -3.16
CA VAL A 211 15.51 57.31 -4.09
C VAL A 211 14.43 56.44 -4.78
N SER A 212 13.28 56.29 -4.13
CA SER A 212 12.19 55.38 -4.55
C SER A 212 11.45 55.84 -5.80
N LEU A 213 11.42 57.15 -6.07
CA LEU A 213 10.76 57.71 -7.26
C LEU A 213 11.66 57.66 -8.52
N SER A 214 12.98 57.66 -8.35
CA SER A 214 13.94 57.69 -9.46
C SER A 214 14.32 56.30 -9.96
N VAL A 215 14.44 55.31 -9.06
CA VAL A 215 14.74 53.91 -9.43
C VAL A 215 13.51 53.22 -10.02
N ALA A 216 12.31 53.49 -9.48
CA ALA A 216 11.06 52.94 -10.02
C ALA A 216 10.79 53.40 -11.46
N GLY A 217 11.16 54.65 -11.81
CA GLY A 217 11.04 55.21 -13.18
C GLY A 217 12.06 54.64 -14.18
N LEU A 218 13.29 54.33 -13.73
CA LEU A 218 14.33 53.73 -14.57
C LEU A 218 14.11 52.22 -14.78
N VAL A 219 13.63 51.50 -13.76
CA VAL A 219 13.30 50.08 -13.85
C VAL A 219 12.04 49.84 -14.71
N THR A 220 11.08 50.77 -14.72
CA THR A 220 9.91 50.68 -15.62
C THR A 220 10.29 50.86 -17.09
N LEU A 221 11.27 51.72 -17.41
CA LEU A 221 11.76 51.88 -18.80
C LEU A 221 12.56 50.66 -19.29
N ALA A 222 13.36 50.05 -18.40
CA ALA A 222 14.12 48.84 -18.69
C ALA A 222 13.22 47.60 -18.88
N ALA A 223 12.18 47.45 -18.04
CA ALA A 223 11.23 46.34 -18.17
C ALA A 223 10.35 46.42 -19.43
N MET A 224 10.16 47.61 -20.01
CA MET A 224 9.45 47.78 -21.29
C MET A 224 10.31 47.45 -22.52
N THR A 225 11.63 47.31 -22.38
CA THR A 225 12.55 47.15 -23.52
C THR A 225 13.17 45.76 -23.65
N GLN A 226 13.11 44.90 -22.62
CA GLN A 226 13.63 43.53 -22.69
C GLN A 226 12.79 42.52 -21.87
N PRO A 227 11.91 41.70 -22.50
CA PRO A 227 11.13 40.66 -21.81
C PRO A 227 11.95 39.43 -21.37
N ALA A 228 13.25 39.37 -21.73
CA ALA A 228 14.05 38.15 -21.66
C ALA A 228 14.87 37.97 -20.36
N LEU A 229 14.85 38.93 -19.44
CA LEU A 229 15.77 38.97 -18.27
C LEU A 229 15.12 38.57 -16.93
N ALA A 230 13.87 38.12 -16.89
CA ALA A 230 13.25 37.61 -15.66
C ALA A 230 12.26 36.46 -15.92
N PRO A 231 12.72 35.20 -16.03
CA PRO A 231 11.82 34.06 -16.23
C PRO A 231 11.09 33.60 -14.95
N GLU A 232 11.43 34.11 -13.77
CA GLU A 232 10.97 33.51 -12.48
C GLU A 232 10.28 34.46 -11.49
N ALA A 233 9.92 35.69 -11.88
CA ALA A 233 8.96 36.46 -11.09
C ALA A 233 7.54 36.04 -11.48
N LYS A 234 6.88 35.20 -10.67
CA LYS A 234 5.49 34.74 -10.94
C LYS A 234 4.49 35.88 -11.20
N HIS A 235 4.78 37.09 -10.69
CA HIS A 235 3.95 38.27 -10.90
C HIS A 235 4.79 39.50 -11.24
N THR A 236 4.32 40.30 -12.20
CA THR A 236 4.89 41.62 -12.48
C THR A 236 4.69 42.56 -11.28
N LEU A 237 5.59 43.53 -11.07
CA LEU A 237 5.46 44.54 -10.01
C LEU A 237 4.10 45.25 -10.06
N LEU A 238 3.60 45.51 -11.28
CA LEU A 238 2.26 46.07 -11.51
C LEU A 238 1.14 45.15 -11.00
N GLN A 239 1.21 43.84 -11.24
CA GLN A 239 0.23 42.87 -10.71
C GLN A 239 0.28 42.78 -9.19
N TYR A 240 1.48 42.84 -8.60
CA TYR A 240 1.66 42.83 -7.15
C TYR A 240 1.03 44.07 -6.49
N VAL A 241 1.32 45.26 -7.02
CA VAL A 241 0.78 46.55 -6.52
C VAL A 241 -0.74 46.67 -6.75
N THR A 242 -1.25 46.18 -7.89
CA THR A 242 -2.69 46.20 -8.19
C THR A 242 -3.48 45.06 -7.55
N GLY A 243 -2.81 44.12 -6.87
CA GLY A 243 -3.43 42.94 -6.25
C GLY A 243 -4.01 41.95 -7.27
N LYS A 244 -3.58 42.00 -8.54
CA LYS A 244 -4.03 41.14 -9.65
C LYS A 244 -3.25 39.83 -9.72
N TYR A 245 -3.20 39.11 -8.60
CA TYR A 245 -2.55 37.81 -8.50
C TYR A 245 -3.36 36.88 -7.61
N LEU A 246 -3.25 35.57 -7.87
CA LEU A 246 -3.92 34.51 -7.13
C LEU A 246 -3.50 34.51 -5.67
N LEU A 247 -4.46 34.62 -4.76
CA LEU A 247 -4.21 34.54 -3.32
C LEU A 247 -4.89 33.27 -2.76
N PRO A 248 -4.14 32.23 -2.34
CA PRO A 248 -4.72 30.98 -1.83
C PRO A 248 -5.70 31.19 -0.68
N GLY A 249 -5.43 32.16 0.21
CA GLY A 249 -6.32 32.52 1.33
C GLY A 249 -7.66 33.14 0.93
N ASN A 250 -7.81 33.64 -0.31
CA ASN A 250 -9.08 34.16 -0.82
C ASN A 250 -9.89 33.11 -1.58
N CYS A 251 -9.28 31.95 -1.90
CA CYS A 251 -9.97 30.87 -2.58
C CYS A 251 -11.06 30.27 -1.69
N ARG A 252 -12.16 29.82 -2.30
CA ARG A 252 -13.31 29.25 -1.59
C ARG A 252 -13.58 27.84 -2.09
N VAL A 253 -13.73 26.90 -1.17
CA VAL A 253 -14.07 25.51 -1.46
C VAL A 253 -15.52 25.26 -1.05
N THR A 254 -16.30 24.66 -1.94
CA THR A 254 -17.70 24.30 -1.71
C THR A 254 -17.88 22.83 -2.06
N PHE A 255 -18.31 22.04 -1.09
CA PHE A 255 -18.61 20.62 -1.28
C PHE A 255 -20.07 20.46 -1.73
N GLU A 256 -20.32 19.62 -2.73
CA GLU A 256 -21.64 19.46 -3.36
C GLU A 256 -22.40 18.26 -2.79
N TRP A 257 -22.22 17.99 -1.50
CA TRP A 257 -22.90 16.92 -0.76
C TRP A 257 -23.07 17.29 0.71
N ASP A 258 -24.01 16.60 1.37
CA ASP A 258 -24.27 16.74 2.80
C ASP A 258 -23.47 15.72 3.62
N GLU A 259 -22.95 16.14 4.77
CA GLU A 259 -22.21 15.24 5.64
C GLU A 259 -23.11 14.58 6.70
N PRO A 260 -22.89 13.28 6.99
CA PRO A 260 -21.93 12.37 6.37
C PRO A 260 -22.46 11.69 5.08
N GLN A 261 -21.59 11.39 4.12
CA GLN A 261 -21.99 10.68 2.88
C GLN A 261 -21.66 9.18 2.98
N VAL A 262 -22.50 8.33 2.38
CA VAL A 262 -22.18 6.93 2.09
C VAL A 262 -21.10 6.79 1.00
N VAL A 263 -20.24 5.79 1.13
CA VAL A 263 -19.21 5.44 0.11
C VAL A 263 -19.82 4.94 -1.20
N GLY A 264 -19.03 5.00 -2.28
CA GLY A 264 -19.36 4.40 -3.58
C GLY A 264 -19.76 5.41 -4.65
N GLU A 265 -20.45 6.47 -4.26
CA GLU A 265 -20.84 7.54 -5.19
C GLU A 265 -19.66 8.45 -5.54
N THR A 266 -19.68 8.97 -6.77
CA THR A 266 -18.71 9.98 -7.19
C THR A 266 -19.17 11.34 -6.72
N MET A 267 -18.36 11.95 -5.86
CA MET A 267 -18.62 13.27 -5.33
C MET A 267 -17.90 14.34 -6.15
N ALA A 268 -18.38 15.57 -6.03
CA ALA A 268 -17.70 16.74 -6.53
C ALA A 268 -17.56 17.82 -5.46
N PHE A 269 -16.46 18.57 -5.53
CA PHE A 269 -16.38 19.86 -4.87
C PHE A 269 -15.78 20.88 -5.80
N THR A 270 -16.22 22.11 -5.59
CA THR A 270 -15.86 23.24 -6.42
C THR A 270 -14.90 24.17 -5.67
N VAL A 271 -13.77 24.48 -6.30
CA VAL A 271 -12.80 25.48 -5.84
C VAL A 271 -12.98 26.73 -6.68
N ARG A 272 -13.27 27.87 -6.04
CA ARG A 272 -13.36 29.18 -6.69
C ARG A 272 -12.14 30.02 -6.34
N PHE A 273 -11.45 30.51 -7.37
CA PHE A 273 -10.19 31.24 -7.25
C PHE A 273 -10.41 32.75 -7.31
N TYR A 274 -9.74 33.47 -6.42
CA TYR A 274 -9.87 34.92 -6.28
C TYR A 274 -8.50 35.59 -6.17
N GLN A 275 -8.42 36.77 -6.75
CA GLN A 275 -7.29 37.68 -6.65
C GLN A 275 -7.22 38.30 -5.25
N ARG A 276 -6.07 38.90 -4.90
CA ARG A 276 -5.94 39.65 -3.64
C ARG A 276 -6.96 40.80 -3.51
N ASN A 277 -7.30 41.46 -4.62
CA ASN A 277 -8.30 42.52 -4.67
C ASN A 277 -9.77 42.02 -4.64
N GLY A 278 -9.99 40.70 -4.55
CA GLY A 278 -11.32 40.07 -4.47
C GLY A 278 -11.98 39.75 -5.81
N GLN A 279 -11.38 40.11 -6.96
CA GLN A 279 -11.90 39.75 -8.29
C GLN A 279 -11.67 38.27 -8.62
N PRO A 280 -12.51 37.66 -9.48
CA PRO A 280 -12.28 36.30 -10.01
C PRO A 280 -10.88 36.15 -10.63
N TYR A 281 -10.19 35.07 -10.32
CA TYR A 281 -8.89 34.74 -10.92
C TYR A 281 -9.04 33.60 -11.93
N PRO A 282 -8.68 33.77 -13.21
CA PRO A 282 -8.73 32.70 -14.20
C PRO A 282 -7.63 31.68 -13.92
N ILE A 283 -8.00 30.49 -13.45
CA ILE A 283 -7.05 29.44 -13.08
C ILE A 283 -6.56 28.69 -14.33
N CYS A 284 -5.28 28.32 -14.38
CA CYS A 284 -4.72 27.48 -15.42
C CYS A 284 -3.68 26.48 -14.88
N ASP A 285 -3.20 25.60 -15.75
CA ASP A 285 -2.28 24.51 -15.37
C ASP A 285 -0.95 25.01 -14.77
N THR A 286 -0.53 26.24 -15.09
CA THR A 286 0.71 26.83 -14.55
C THR A 286 0.60 27.29 -13.10
N ASP A 287 -0.62 27.39 -12.55
CA ASP A 287 -0.83 27.84 -11.17
C ASP A 287 -0.55 26.76 -10.12
N ASN A 288 -0.22 25.53 -10.55
CA ASN A 288 0.11 24.38 -9.70
C ASN A 288 -0.98 24.08 -8.65
N LEU A 289 -2.24 23.98 -9.08
CA LEU A 289 -3.33 23.47 -8.23
C LEU A 289 -3.08 21.99 -7.93
N PHE A 290 -2.92 21.67 -6.65
CA PHE A 290 -2.74 20.31 -6.18
C PHE A 290 -3.85 19.92 -5.21
N VAL A 291 -4.45 18.75 -5.45
CA VAL A 291 -5.52 18.21 -4.61
C VAL A 291 -5.15 16.81 -4.17
N GLU A 292 -5.17 16.59 -2.86
CA GLU A 292 -4.93 15.28 -2.26
C GLU A 292 -6.14 14.90 -1.41
N VAL A 293 -6.71 13.73 -1.70
CA VAL A 293 -7.73 13.10 -0.87
C VAL A 293 -7.12 11.85 -0.26
N ALA A 294 -7.01 11.78 1.07
CA ALA A 294 -6.34 10.66 1.72
C ALA A 294 -6.94 10.25 3.07
N GLN A 295 -6.82 8.96 3.40
CA GLN A 295 -7.10 8.37 4.70
C GLN A 295 -5.84 7.67 5.21
N GLY A 296 -5.14 8.31 6.16
CA GLY A 296 -3.79 7.87 6.56
C GLY A 296 -2.85 7.84 5.35
N ASN A 297 -2.23 6.69 5.08
CA ASN A 297 -1.33 6.50 3.93
C ASN A 297 -2.06 6.15 2.62
N ARG A 298 -3.39 6.01 2.63
CA ARG A 298 -4.17 5.65 1.44
C ARG A 298 -4.60 6.90 0.71
N ARG A 299 -4.13 7.08 -0.53
CA ARG A 299 -4.53 8.17 -1.41
C ARG A 299 -5.67 7.73 -2.32
N VAL A 300 -6.63 8.62 -2.54
CA VAL A 300 -7.74 8.46 -3.48
C VAL A 300 -7.45 9.29 -4.71
N ALA A 301 -7.64 8.69 -5.88
CA ALA A 301 -7.50 9.41 -7.14
C ALA A 301 -8.59 10.47 -7.25
N ALA A 302 -8.19 11.72 -7.48
CA ALA A 302 -9.08 12.85 -7.72
C ALA A 302 -8.81 13.39 -9.14
N VAL A 303 -9.88 13.67 -9.87
CA VAL A 303 -9.85 14.27 -11.19
C VAL A 303 -10.22 15.73 -11.06
N THR A 304 -9.29 16.62 -11.40
CA THR A 304 -9.51 18.06 -11.37
C THR A 304 -9.80 18.55 -12.78
N GLN A 305 -10.92 19.24 -12.95
CA GLN A 305 -11.32 19.88 -14.19
C GLN A 305 -11.34 21.39 -13.95
N LEU A 306 -10.43 22.11 -14.61
CA LEU A 306 -10.48 23.57 -14.64
C LEU A 306 -11.65 23.99 -15.53
N GLY A 307 -12.38 25.04 -15.12
CA GLY A 307 -13.53 25.56 -15.85
C GLY A 307 -13.11 25.90 -17.28
N GLY A 308 -13.72 25.21 -18.24
CA GLY A 308 -13.27 25.16 -19.64
C GLY A 308 -13.40 26.47 -20.43
N ALA A 309 -13.70 26.39 -21.73
CA ALA A 309 -13.68 27.54 -22.64
C ALA A 309 -14.76 28.63 -22.37
N ASP A 310 -15.62 28.43 -21.37
CA ASP A 310 -16.61 29.44 -20.94
C ASP A 310 -15.95 30.49 -20.04
N PRO A 311 -15.86 31.77 -20.47
CA PRO A 311 -15.27 32.84 -19.68
C PRO A 311 -15.91 33.03 -18.30
N SER A 312 -17.17 32.60 -18.12
CA SER A 312 -17.88 32.69 -16.84
C SER A 312 -17.43 31.67 -15.80
N GLN A 313 -16.75 30.59 -16.23
CA GLN A 313 -16.24 29.51 -15.38
C GLN A 313 -14.72 29.53 -15.23
N ALA A 314 -14.03 30.50 -15.82
CA ALA A 314 -12.57 30.56 -15.83
C ALA A 314 -11.94 30.58 -14.42
N ASN A 315 -12.68 31.01 -13.39
CA ASN A 315 -12.21 31.06 -12.00
C ASN A 315 -12.61 29.86 -11.15
N VAL A 316 -13.01 28.77 -11.78
CA VAL A 316 -13.57 27.60 -11.10
C VAL A 316 -12.75 26.35 -11.44
N ALA A 317 -12.51 25.50 -10.46
CA ALA A 317 -12.07 24.12 -10.69
C ALA A 317 -13.05 23.18 -10.01
N VAL A 318 -13.50 22.17 -10.73
CA VAL A 318 -14.35 21.10 -10.21
C VAL A 318 -13.46 19.88 -9.98
N VAL A 319 -13.44 19.39 -8.76
CA VAL A 319 -12.70 18.18 -8.38
C VAL A 319 -13.69 17.06 -8.15
N LYS A 320 -13.51 15.94 -8.83
CA LYS A 320 -14.32 14.73 -8.68
C LYS A 320 -13.50 13.59 -8.13
N PHE A 321 -14.05 12.83 -7.20
CA PHE A 321 -13.40 11.65 -6.64
C PHE A 321 -14.45 10.67 -6.09
N THR A 322 -14.03 9.43 -5.90
CA THR A 322 -14.90 8.35 -5.38
C THR A 322 -14.19 7.68 -4.23
N VAL A 323 -14.85 7.65 -3.07
CA VAL A 323 -14.35 6.95 -1.89
C VAL A 323 -15.04 5.60 -1.79
N ARG A 324 -14.27 4.53 -1.60
CA ARG A 324 -14.78 3.15 -1.42
C ARG A 324 -14.55 2.59 -0.03
N HIS A 325 -13.79 3.26 0.83
CA HIS A 325 -13.58 2.84 2.20
C HIS A 325 -14.24 3.84 3.14
N SER A 326 -14.98 3.33 4.11
CA SER A 326 -15.61 4.18 5.12
C SER A 326 -14.56 4.76 6.08
N GLY A 327 -14.92 5.84 6.74
CA GLY A 327 -14.12 6.52 7.74
C GLY A 327 -13.80 7.97 7.38
N GLN A 328 -12.86 8.54 8.11
CA GLN A 328 -12.51 9.96 7.99
C GLN A 328 -11.38 10.17 6.99
N TYR A 329 -11.56 11.13 6.09
CA TYR A 329 -10.63 11.52 5.04
C TYR A 329 -10.18 12.96 5.21
N ARG A 330 -8.92 13.21 4.83
CA ARG A 330 -8.33 14.54 4.71
C ARG A 330 -8.33 14.94 3.24
N VAL A 331 -9.03 16.02 2.92
CA VAL A 331 -9.04 16.66 1.60
C VAL A 331 -8.17 17.91 1.66
N SER A 332 -6.97 17.83 1.11
CA SER A 332 -6.02 18.93 1.04
C SER A 332 -6.08 19.57 -0.34
N VAL A 333 -6.44 20.84 -0.41
CA VAL A 333 -6.37 21.68 -1.61
C VAL A 333 -5.24 22.69 -1.43
N LEU A 334 -4.27 22.67 -2.33
CA LEU A 334 -3.07 23.50 -2.34
C LEU A 334 -2.90 24.22 -3.68
N ILE A 335 -2.27 25.38 -3.64
CA ILE A 335 -1.81 26.13 -4.81
C ILE A 335 -0.31 26.33 -4.64
N GLY A 336 0.49 25.66 -5.47
CA GLY A 336 1.90 25.41 -5.17
C GLY A 336 2.03 24.63 -3.85
N ASN A 337 2.73 25.21 -2.87
CA ASN A 337 2.94 24.59 -1.55
C ASN A 337 2.04 25.20 -0.46
N CYS A 338 1.09 26.06 -0.83
CA CYS A 338 0.26 26.80 0.12
C CYS A 338 -1.17 26.25 0.16
N HIS A 339 -1.67 25.95 1.36
CA HIS A 339 -3.07 25.57 1.55
C HIS A 339 -4.02 26.73 1.23
N VAL A 340 -5.14 26.42 0.58
CA VAL A 340 -6.24 27.38 0.44
C VAL A 340 -6.98 27.54 1.78
N LYS A 341 -7.81 28.58 1.90
CA LYS A 341 -8.59 28.82 3.12
C LYS A 341 -9.44 27.59 3.52
N GLY A 342 -9.25 27.14 4.75
CA GLY A 342 -9.97 25.99 5.34
C GLY A 342 -9.38 24.62 5.00
N SER A 343 -8.38 24.56 4.12
CA SER A 343 -7.65 23.33 3.80
C SER A 343 -6.60 23.04 4.89
N PRO A 344 -6.45 21.79 5.35
CA PRO A 344 -7.17 20.59 4.91
C PRO A 344 -8.58 20.47 5.49
N PHE A 345 -9.51 19.91 4.71
CA PHE A 345 -10.88 19.62 5.15
C PHE A 345 -10.99 18.17 5.60
N LEU A 346 -11.58 17.94 6.77
CA LEU A 346 -11.89 16.60 7.25
C LEU A 346 -13.31 16.22 6.81
N LYS A 347 -13.45 15.05 6.18
CA LYS A 347 -14.72 14.55 5.64
C LYS A 347 -14.98 13.14 6.13
N CYS A 348 -16.20 12.85 6.60
CA CYS A 348 -16.58 11.54 7.09
C CYS A 348 -17.40 10.78 6.04
N PHE A 349 -17.05 9.52 5.81
CA PHE A 349 -17.73 8.62 4.88
C PHE A 349 -18.28 7.40 5.63
N LEU A 350 -19.57 7.12 5.46
CA LEU A 350 -20.25 5.97 6.04
C LEU A 350 -20.18 4.76 5.11
N PRO A 351 -20.17 3.52 5.65
CA PRO A 351 -20.32 2.32 4.85
C PRO A 351 -21.71 2.28 4.19
N GLY A 352 -21.81 1.55 3.07
CA GLY A 352 -23.10 1.28 2.42
C GLY A 352 -23.96 0.27 3.19
N PRO A 353 -25.19 0.02 2.70
CA PRO A 353 -26.03 -1.05 3.24
C PRO A 353 -25.39 -2.43 3.00
N PRO A 354 -25.83 -3.48 3.73
CA PRO A 354 -25.31 -4.83 3.54
C PRO A 354 -25.46 -5.31 2.10
N ASP A 355 -24.39 -5.86 1.55
CA ASP A 355 -24.37 -6.57 0.28
C ASP A 355 -24.29 -8.08 0.53
N PRO A 356 -25.18 -8.90 -0.06
CA PRO A 356 -25.23 -10.34 0.21
C PRO A 356 -23.98 -11.10 -0.28
N SER A 357 -23.26 -10.58 -1.28
CA SER A 357 -22.03 -11.20 -1.79
C SER A 357 -20.81 -10.93 -0.90
N LYS A 358 -20.85 -9.86 -0.09
CA LYS A 358 -19.77 -9.45 0.82
C LYS A 358 -20.04 -9.79 2.27
N THR A 359 -21.30 -9.83 2.67
CA THR A 359 -21.74 -10.26 4.00
C THR A 359 -21.43 -11.73 4.19
N ILE A 360 -20.81 -12.07 5.33
CA ILE A 360 -20.30 -13.42 5.58
C ILE A 360 -20.63 -13.91 6.97
N PHE A 361 -20.79 -15.23 7.10
CA PHE A 361 -20.60 -15.93 8.35
C PHE A 361 -19.13 -15.93 8.75
N VAL A 362 -18.85 -15.44 9.96
CA VAL A 362 -17.55 -15.48 10.60
C VAL A 362 -17.24 -16.92 11.02
N ARG A 363 -15.99 -17.38 10.79
CA ARG A 363 -15.58 -18.77 11.03
C ARG A 363 -16.46 -19.82 10.35
N HIS A 364 -16.88 -19.54 9.13
CA HIS A 364 -17.74 -20.41 8.34
C HIS A 364 -17.22 -21.85 8.21
N SER A 365 -18.14 -22.81 8.27
CA SER A 365 -17.94 -24.19 7.85
C SER A 365 -19.13 -24.66 7.02
N SER A 366 -18.86 -25.47 6.00
CA SER A 366 -19.89 -26.10 5.16
C SER A 366 -20.77 -27.08 5.93
N THR A 367 -20.32 -27.52 7.12
CA THR A 367 -21.09 -28.41 8.00
C THR A 367 -20.93 -27.98 9.44
N VAL A 368 -22.02 -27.55 10.06
CA VAL A 368 -22.08 -27.16 11.47
C VAL A 368 -22.50 -28.37 12.31
N VAL A 369 -21.79 -28.64 13.41
CA VAL A 369 -22.16 -29.72 14.35
C VAL A 369 -22.77 -29.10 15.59
N CYS A 370 -24.01 -29.47 15.89
CA CYS A 370 -24.79 -29.02 17.03
C CYS A 370 -25.14 -30.18 17.96
N THR A 371 -25.61 -29.87 19.16
CA THR A 371 -26.16 -30.86 20.11
C THR A 371 -27.63 -30.52 20.37
N ALA A 372 -28.48 -31.54 20.39
CA ALA A 372 -29.91 -31.37 20.68
C ALA A 372 -30.11 -30.73 22.08
N ASP A 373 -31.12 -29.86 22.17
CA ASP A 373 -31.44 -29.04 23.35
C ASP A 373 -30.34 -28.09 23.82
N VAL A 374 -29.31 -27.85 23.00
CA VAL A 374 -28.24 -26.89 23.29
C VAL A 374 -28.27 -25.78 22.24
N PRO A 375 -28.50 -24.51 22.63
CA PRO A 375 -28.42 -23.39 21.70
C PRO A 375 -27.03 -23.29 21.06
N HIS A 376 -27.01 -23.09 19.75
CA HIS A 376 -25.78 -22.85 18.99
C HIS A 376 -25.84 -21.47 18.34
N VAL A 377 -24.72 -20.73 18.38
CA VAL A 377 -24.66 -19.36 17.86
C VAL A 377 -23.69 -19.30 16.70
N LEU A 378 -24.19 -18.81 15.57
CA LEU A 378 -23.43 -18.47 14.38
C LEU A 378 -23.38 -16.94 14.27
N THR A 379 -22.29 -16.39 13.77
CA THR A 379 -22.11 -14.94 13.70
C THR A 379 -21.99 -14.49 12.26
N ILE A 380 -22.82 -13.53 11.86
CA ILE A 380 -22.84 -12.88 10.56
C ILE A 380 -22.21 -11.50 10.73
N GLU A 381 -21.31 -11.14 9.81
CA GLU A 381 -20.70 -9.82 9.73
C GLU A 381 -21.24 -9.10 8.48
N PRO A 382 -22.20 -8.17 8.66
CA PRO A 382 -22.76 -7.38 7.57
C PRO A 382 -21.68 -6.51 6.93
N ARG A 383 -21.56 -6.60 5.60
CA ARG A 383 -20.56 -5.85 4.83
C ARG A 383 -21.18 -5.26 3.58
N ASP A 384 -20.79 -4.04 3.24
CA ASP A 384 -21.23 -3.37 2.01
C ASP A 384 -20.51 -3.92 0.77
N GLU A 385 -20.89 -3.44 -0.43
CA GLU A 385 -20.31 -3.87 -1.70
C GLU A 385 -18.78 -3.66 -1.80
N PHE A 386 -18.23 -2.71 -1.03
CA PHE A 386 -16.80 -2.38 -0.97
C PHE A 386 -16.08 -3.05 0.20
N ASN A 387 -16.75 -4.00 0.87
CA ASN A 387 -16.23 -4.79 1.97
C ASN A 387 -15.92 -3.96 3.24
N ASN A 388 -16.62 -2.84 3.45
CA ASN A 388 -16.66 -2.14 4.74
C ASN A 388 -17.65 -2.82 5.67
N ILE A 389 -17.41 -2.79 6.98
CA ILE A 389 -18.38 -3.27 7.97
C ILE A 389 -19.53 -2.27 8.00
N CYS A 390 -20.77 -2.76 7.85
CA CYS A 390 -21.94 -1.90 7.89
C CYS A 390 -22.13 -1.30 9.28
N MET A 391 -22.66 -0.07 9.31
CA MET A 391 -23.09 0.59 10.53
C MET A 391 -24.58 0.86 10.41
N PHE A 392 -25.30 0.65 11.53
CA PHE A 392 -26.74 0.85 11.60
C PHE A 392 -27.04 2.03 12.51
N LEU A 393 -27.93 2.91 12.08
CA LEU A 393 -28.30 4.12 12.81
C LEU A 393 -29.28 3.80 13.95
N PRO A 394 -29.36 4.64 14.99
CA PRO A 394 -30.35 4.47 16.05
C PRO A 394 -31.78 4.45 15.48
N GLY A 395 -32.50 3.35 15.69
CA GLY A 395 -33.88 3.16 15.22
C GLY A 395 -34.03 2.27 13.99
N GLU A 396 -32.92 1.91 13.32
CA GLU A 396 -32.92 0.85 12.31
C GLU A 396 -32.92 -0.53 12.98
N ASP A 397 -33.60 -1.51 12.38
CA ASP A 397 -33.47 -2.92 12.75
C ASP A 397 -32.37 -3.57 11.89
N PRO A 398 -31.18 -3.88 12.44
CA PRO A 398 -30.08 -4.47 11.68
C PRO A 398 -30.37 -5.88 11.16
N THR A 399 -31.41 -6.52 11.68
CA THR A 399 -31.84 -7.86 11.26
C THR A 399 -32.88 -7.83 10.16
N ASP A 400 -33.42 -6.65 9.82
CA ASP A 400 -34.37 -6.49 8.74
C ASP A 400 -33.76 -6.90 7.39
N GLY A 401 -34.58 -7.50 6.53
CA GLY A 401 -34.16 -8.09 5.26
C GLY A 401 -33.45 -9.45 5.36
N TYR A 402 -33.00 -9.90 6.53
CA TYR A 402 -32.44 -11.25 6.68
C TYR A 402 -33.53 -12.31 6.83
N SER A 403 -33.39 -13.41 6.08
CA SER A 403 -34.26 -14.58 6.16
C SER A 403 -33.45 -15.85 6.37
N VAL A 404 -33.90 -16.70 7.29
CA VAL A 404 -33.26 -17.98 7.62
C VAL A 404 -34.22 -19.11 7.27
N HIS A 405 -33.80 -20.02 6.40
CA HIS A 405 -34.55 -21.21 6.04
C HIS A 405 -33.77 -22.45 6.47
N ILE A 406 -34.37 -23.25 7.35
CA ILE A 406 -33.79 -24.52 7.83
C ILE A 406 -34.79 -25.63 7.52
N ALA A 407 -34.36 -26.66 6.78
CA ALA A 407 -35.17 -27.82 6.46
C ALA A 407 -34.43 -29.12 6.78
N GLU A 408 -35.16 -30.14 7.22
CA GLU A 408 -34.58 -31.46 7.46
C GLU A 408 -34.18 -32.13 6.14
N ILE A 409 -32.95 -32.67 6.06
CA ILE A 409 -32.49 -33.31 4.84
C ILE A 409 -33.29 -34.59 4.61
N GLY A 410 -34.05 -34.62 3.51
CA GLY A 410 -34.88 -35.75 3.12
C GLY A 410 -36.35 -35.66 3.50
N CYS A 411 -36.74 -34.65 4.30
CA CYS A 411 -38.13 -34.27 4.53
C CYS A 411 -38.28 -32.80 4.16
N ASN A 412 -39.12 -32.44 3.18
CA ASN A 412 -39.38 -31.03 2.81
C ASN A 412 -40.12 -30.23 3.90
N LYS A 413 -40.02 -30.62 5.17
CA LYS A 413 -40.57 -29.89 6.31
C LYS A 413 -39.55 -28.85 6.76
N ALA A 414 -39.88 -27.59 6.52
CA ALA A 414 -39.17 -26.47 7.12
C ALA A 414 -39.42 -26.42 8.64
N LEU A 415 -38.41 -25.98 9.39
CA LEU A 415 -38.49 -25.74 10.83
C LEU A 415 -38.49 -24.23 11.11
N PRO A 416 -39.66 -23.57 11.09
CA PRO A 416 -39.74 -22.11 11.12
C PRO A 416 -39.36 -21.46 12.46
N GLU A 417 -39.43 -22.16 13.59
CA GLU A 417 -39.26 -21.55 14.93
C GLU A 417 -37.88 -21.81 15.59
N ASN A 418 -36.94 -22.42 14.88
CA ASN A 418 -35.68 -22.87 15.49
C ASN A 418 -34.52 -21.87 15.36
N ALA A 419 -34.76 -20.68 14.81
CA ALA A 419 -33.74 -19.69 14.51
C ALA A 419 -34.16 -18.29 15.01
N ARG A 420 -33.23 -17.58 15.64
CA ARG A 420 -33.40 -16.19 16.08
C ARG A 420 -32.20 -15.37 15.65
N LEU A 421 -32.44 -14.20 15.08
CA LEU A 421 -31.41 -13.21 14.77
C LEU A 421 -31.42 -12.12 15.84
N GLU A 422 -30.25 -11.76 16.33
CA GLU A 422 -30.04 -10.66 17.26
C GLU A 422 -28.82 -9.86 16.83
N TYR A 423 -28.90 -8.52 16.88
CA TYR A 423 -27.75 -7.68 16.60
C TYR A 423 -26.96 -7.37 17.88
N ASP A 424 -25.66 -7.65 17.86
CA ASP A 424 -24.73 -7.24 18.90
C ASP A 424 -24.08 -5.92 18.51
N THR A 425 -24.54 -4.83 19.13
CA THR A 425 -24.02 -3.48 18.92
C THR A 425 -22.54 -3.34 19.29
N SER A 426 -22.04 -4.15 20.24
CA SER A 426 -20.64 -4.06 20.70
C SER A 426 -19.66 -4.61 19.66
N SER A 427 -20.04 -5.69 18.98
CA SER A 427 -19.22 -6.33 17.95
C SER A 427 -19.61 -5.94 16.52
N GLN A 428 -20.70 -5.18 16.36
CA GLN A 428 -21.30 -4.78 15.08
C GLN A 428 -21.67 -5.98 14.19
N ARG A 429 -22.16 -7.04 14.81
CA ARG A 429 -22.45 -8.32 14.14
C ARG A 429 -23.84 -8.82 14.46
N ILE A 430 -24.38 -9.64 13.57
CA ILE A 430 -25.66 -10.31 13.76
C ILE A 430 -25.38 -11.73 14.25
N CYS A 431 -25.99 -12.12 15.36
CA CYS A 431 -25.95 -13.45 15.92
C CYS A 431 -27.18 -14.23 15.46
N LEU A 432 -26.94 -15.32 14.72
CA LEU A 432 -27.94 -16.33 14.41
C LEU A 432 -27.86 -17.42 15.48
N GLN A 433 -28.82 -17.42 16.40
CA GLN A 433 -28.99 -18.48 17.38
C GLN A 433 -29.94 -19.54 16.85
N VAL A 434 -29.50 -20.79 16.85
CA VAL A 434 -30.31 -21.95 16.47
C VAL A 434 -30.46 -22.94 17.63
N LEU A 435 -31.65 -23.53 17.77
CA LEU A 435 -31.94 -24.55 18.78
C LEU A 435 -32.71 -25.70 18.14
N PHE A 436 -32.24 -26.92 18.34
CA PHE A 436 -32.85 -28.12 17.78
C PHE A 436 -33.35 -29.04 18.90
N PRO A 437 -34.64 -29.41 18.93
CA PRO A 437 -35.21 -30.27 19.97
C PRO A 437 -34.87 -31.76 19.78
N ALA A 438 -34.42 -32.16 18.59
CA ALA A 438 -34.11 -33.54 18.27
C ALA A 438 -32.86 -33.64 17.38
N GLU A 439 -32.22 -34.80 17.41
CA GLU A 439 -31.13 -35.14 16.51
C GLU A 439 -31.60 -35.26 15.05
N GLY A 440 -30.70 -34.99 14.11
CA GLY A 440 -31.05 -34.98 12.69
C GLY A 440 -29.98 -34.34 11.82
N CYS A 441 -30.23 -34.33 10.52
CA CYS A 441 -29.44 -33.57 9.55
C CYS A 441 -30.34 -32.54 8.90
N PHE A 442 -29.90 -31.28 8.88
CA PHE A 442 -30.67 -30.16 8.35
C PHE A 442 -29.82 -29.42 7.32
N HIS A 443 -30.48 -28.76 6.40
CA HIS A 443 -29.89 -27.86 5.45
C HIS A 443 -30.35 -26.44 5.77
N ALA A 444 -29.41 -25.52 5.89
CA ALA A 444 -29.66 -24.13 6.23
C ALA A 444 -29.26 -23.22 5.08
N SER A 445 -30.16 -22.29 4.72
CA SER A 445 -29.92 -21.23 3.77
C SER A 445 -30.29 -19.90 4.39
N VAL A 446 -29.33 -18.98 4.45
CA VAL A 446 -29.51 -17.63 4.99
C VAL A 446 -29.33 -16.63 3.87
N ALA A 447 -30.31 -15.75 3.72
CA ALA A 447 -30.39 -14.76 2.66
C ALA A 447 -30.62 -13.36 3.23
N TYR A 448 -30.23 -12.35 2.46
CA TYR A 448 -30.53 -10.95 2.69
C TYR A 448 -31.25 -10.39 1.47
N ASN A 449 -32.44 -9.80 1.66
CA ASN A 449 -33.33 -9.33 0.61
C ASN A 449 -33.59 -10.37 -0.50
N GLY A 450 -33.77 -11.63 -0.10
CA GLY A 450 -34.05 -12.76 -1.00
C GLY A 450 -32.82 -13.33 -1.72
N VAL A 451 -31.62 -12.77 -1.53
CA VAL A 451 -30.38 -13.29 -2.12
C VAL A 451 -29.58 -14.02 -1.05
N VAL A 452 -29.24 -15.29 -1.31
CA VAL A 452 -28.45 -16.12 -0.38
C VAL A 452 -27.08 -15.48 -0.16
N LEU A 453 -26.65 -15.43 1.10
CA LEU A 453 -25.32 -14.91 1.45
C LEU A 453 -24.24 -15.80 0.84
N ASN A 454 -23.08 -15.22 0.48
CA ASN A 454 -21.98 -15.94 -0.19
C ASN A 454 -21.56 -17.25 0.51
N ASN A 455 -21.65 -17.32 1.83
CA ASN A 455 -21.40 -18.51 2.64
C ASN A 455 -22.56 -18.82 3.60
N GLY A 456 -23.79 -18.47 3.19
CA GLY A 456 -25.02 -18.69 3.96
C GLY A 456 -25.72 -20.01 3.68
N ASP A 457 -25.13 -20.85 2.83
CA ASP A 457 -25.64 -22.18 2.46
C ASP A 457 -24.73 -23.26 3.06
N PHE A 458 -25.26 -24.04 4.01
CA PHE A 458 -24.51 -25.07 4.75
C PHE A 458 -25.40 -26.13 5.38
N ASP A 459 -24.81 -27.28 5.70
CA ASP A 459 -25.50 -28.37 6.40
C ASP A 459 -25.30 -28.29 7.92
N ILE A 460 -26.26 -28.79 8.68
CA ILE A 460 -26.23 -28.88 10.14
C ILE A 460 -26.43 -30.34 10.56
N ILE A 461 -25.52 -30.87 11.35
CA ILE A 461 -25.64 -32.18 11.99
C ILE A 461 -25.95 -31.96 13.46
N VAL A 462 -27.13 -32.37 13.91
CA VAL A 462 -27.53 -32.31 15.30
C VAL A 462 -27.37 -33.69 15.93
N LEU A 463 -26.55 -33.78 16.97
CA LEU A 463 -26.29 -35.01 17.72
C LEU A 463 -27.10 -35.01 19.03
N ASN A 464 -27.53 -36.18 19.50
CA ASN A 464 -27.93 -36.33 20.89
C ASN A 464 -26.71 -36.12 21.84
N LYS A 465 -26.98 -35.97 23.15
CA LYS A 465 -25.94 -35.71 24.16
C LYS A 465 -24.91 -36.84 24.30
N ALA A 466 -25.31 -38.10 24.11
CA ALA A 466 -24.42 -39.25 24.21
C ALA A 466 -23.45 -39.30 23.01
N ASP A 467 -23.97 -39.09 21.81
CA ASP A 467 -23.21 -39.03 20.56
C ASP A 467 -22.24 -37.84 20.54
N ALA A 468 -22.68 -36.66 20.97
CA ALA A 468 -21.82 -35.50 21.13
C ALA A 468 -20.64 -35.79 22.09
N SER A 469 -20.92 -36.47 23.20
CA SER A 469 -19.90 -36.91 24.16
C SER A 469 -18.93 -37.93 23.55
N PHE A 470 -19.43 -38.85 22.72
CA PHE A 470 -18.63 -39.83 22.01
C PHE A 470 -17.71 -39.18 20.96
N VAL A 471 -18.22 -38.22 20.18
CA VAL A 471 -17.40 -37.43 19.24
C VAL A 471 -16.32 -36.66 19.98
N ASN A 472 -16.63 -36.02 21.11
CA ASN A 472 -15.64 -35.32 21.93
C ASN A 472 -14.52 -36.27 22.43
N LYS A 473 -14.87 -37.49 22.83
CA LYS A 473 -13.91 -38.53 23.22
C LYS A 473 -13.02 -38.94 22.04
N ASN A 474 -13.59 -39.10 20.84
CA ASN A 474 -12.83 -39.38 19.62
C ASN A 474 -11.82 -38.26 19.31
N MET A 475 -12.23 -37.01 19.46
CA MET A 475 -11.38 -35.83 19.22
C MET A 475 -10.22 -35.68 20.20
N ALA A 476 -10.39 -36.16 21.44
CA ALA A 476 -9.37 -36.11 22.49
C ALA A 476 -8.38 -37.28 22.45
N THR A 477 -8.73 -38.39 21.79
CA THR A 477 -7.95 -39.62 21.82
C THR A 477 -6.67 -39.50 20.96
N LYS A 478 -5.51 -39.88 21.50
CA LYS A 478 -4.24 -39.90 20.75
C LYS A 478 -4.13 -41.08 19.77
N ASN A 479 -4.82 -42.19 20.07
CA ASN A 479 -4.92 -43.36 19.20
C ASN A 479 -6.17 -43.26 18.30
N HIS A 480 -5.98 -42.80 17.07
CA HIS A 480 -7.07 -42.52 16.13
C HIS A 480 -7.60 -43.77 15.41
N ASN A 481 -7.72 -44.90 16.10
CA ASN A 481 -8.36 -46.13 15.58
C ASN A 481 -9.90 -46.03 15.61
N ILE A 482 -10.44 -44.85 15.29
CA ILE A 482 -11.87 -44.60 15.29
C ILE A 482 -12.47 -45.31 14.10
N THR A 483 -13.37 -46.25 14.37
CA THR A 483 -13.91 -47.17 13.36
C THR A 483 -15.42 -47.25 13.48
N TYR A 484 -16.10 -47.16 12.34
CA TYR A 484 -17.55 -47.29 12.24
C TYR A 484 -17.90 -48.44 11.28
N GLU A 485 -18.84 -49.29 11.67
CA GLU A 485 -19.37 -50.32 10.78
C GLU A 485 -20.36 -49.69 9.79
N ALA A 486 -20.20 -49.99 8.51
CA ALA A 486 -21.06 -49.48 7.45
C ALA A 486 -21.36 -50.56 6.40
N ARG A 487 -22.31 -50.26 5.52
CA ARG A 487 -22.61 -51.03 4.31
C ARG A 487 -22.38 -50.16 3.09
N LEU A 488 -21.55 -50.65 2.17
CA LEU A 488 -21.35 -50.04 0.86
C LEU A 488 -22.48 -50.41 -0.07
N ILE A 489 -23.17 -49.41 -0.62
CA ILE A 489 -24.36 -49.56 -1.46
C ILE A 489 -24.03 -49.34 -2.93
N SER A 490 -23.29 -48.28 -3.23
CA SER A 490 -22.94 -47.89 -4.59
C SER A 490 -21.50 -47.40 -4.68
N VAL A 491 -20.86 -47.65 -5.82
CA VAL A 491 -19.59 -47.06 -6.23
C VAL A 491 -19.82 -46.38 -7.57
N GLN A 492 -19.41 -45.11 -7.70
CA GLN A 492 -19.58 -44.31 -8.92
C GLN A 492 -21.04 -44.15 -9.40
N GLY A 493 -22.03 -44.36 -8.53
CA GLY A 493 -23.45 -44.34 -8.90
C GLY A 493 -23.99 -45.69 -9.40
N GLU A 494 -23.12 -46.68 -9.64
CA GLU A 494 -23.55 -48.05 -9.90
C GLU A 494 -23.93 -48.73 -8.59
N LYS A 495 -25.16 -49.24 -8.51
CA LYS A 495 -25.64 -49.95 -7.32
C LYS A 495 -25.07 -51.36 -7.29
N LEU A 496 -24.53 -51.75 -6.15
CA LEU A 496 -24.09 -53.13 -5.93
C LEU A 496 -25.32 -54.05 -5.85
N THR A 497 -25.22 -55.24 -6.44
CA THR A 497 -26.26 -56.27 -6.38
C THR A 497 -26.59 -56.69 -4.95
N LYS A 498 -25.59 -56.65 -4.05
CA LYS A 498 -25.74 -56.84 -2.61
C LYS A 498 -24.87 -55.84 -1.85
N PRO A 499 -25.41 -55.14 -0.83
CA PRO A 499 -24.62 -54.29 0.04
C PRO A 499 -23.46 -55.04 0.70
N LYS A 500 -22.24 -54.48 0.63
CA LYS A 500 -21.05 -55.09 1.24
C LYS A 500 -20.78 -54.51 2.61
N LYS A 501 -20.50 -55.37 3.60
CA LYS A 501 -20.07 -54.91 4.94
C LYS A 501 -18.66 -54.34 4.87
N VAL A 502 -18.50 -53.09 5.30
CA VAL A 502 -17.25 -52.34 5.29
C VAL A 502 -17.04 -51.63 6.62
N TYR A 503 -15.82 -51.15 6.84
CA TYR A 503 -15.42 -50.42 8.04
C TYR A 503 -14.81 -49.09 7.63
N CYS A 504 -15.36 -48.01 8.19
CA CYS A 504 -14.93 -46.64 7.96
C CYS A 504 -14.00 -46.21 9.10
N TYR A 505 -12.73 -46.01 8.78
CA TYR A 505 -11.69 -45.54 9.70
C TYR A 505 -11.50 -44.04 9.54
N VAL A 506 -11.81 -43.27 10.58
CA VAL A 506 -11.66 -41.81 10.59
C VAL A 506 -10.42 -41.42 11.40
N SER A 507 -9.55 -40.61 10.81
CA SER A 507 -8.35 -40.08 11.47
C SER A 507 -8.20 -38.60 11.14
N PRO A 508 -7.34 -37.84 11.86
CA PRO A 508 -7.04 -36.46 11.53
C PRO A 508 -6.44 -36.25 10.14
N LYS A 509 -6.04 -37.30 9.40
CA LYS A 509 -5.44 -37.16 8.07
C LYS A 509 -6.36 -37.61 6.94
N GLN A 510 -7.23 -38.59 7.21
CA GLN A 510 -7.98 -39.30 6.19
C GLN A 510 -9.15 -40.10 6.76
N LEU A 511 -10.15 -40.32 5.90
CA LEU A 511 -11.19 -41.33 6.02
C LEU A 511 -10.82 -42.52 5.13
N THR A 512 -10.68 -43.71 5.68
CA THR A 512 -10.36 -44.92 4.93
C THR A 512 -11.46 -45.95 5.06
N ILE A 513 -11.93 -46.48 3.94
CA ILE A 513 -12.96 -47.52 3.90
C ILE A 513 -12.29 -48.85 3.57
N LYS A 514 -12.50 -49.86 4.41
CA LYS A 514 -11.94 -51.20 4.24
C LYS A 514 -13.00 -52.28 4.27
N GLU A 515 -12.81 -53.31 3.46
CA GLU A 515 -13.53 -54.57 3.50
C GLU A 515 -12.68 -55.60 4.25
N LEU A 516 -13.29 -56.45 5.08
CA LEU A 516 -12.58 -57.55 5.74
C LEU A 516 -12.73 -58.83 4.91
N ILE A 517 -11.67 -59.19 4.17
CA ILE A 517 -11.57 -60.47 3.47
C ILE A 517 -11.32 -61.57 4.51
N LEU A 518 -12.01 -62.71 4.37
CA LEU A 518 -11.94 -63.84 5.30
C LEU A 518 -12.22 -63.44 6.77
N LYS A 519 -12.95 -62.34 7.00
CA LYS A 519 -13.26 -61.75 8.32
C LYS A 519 -12.07 -61.15 9.11
N PHE A 520 -10.82 -61.27 8.65
CA PHE A 520 -9.66 -60.73 9.38
C PHE A 520 -8.62 -60.00 8.52
N ILE A 521 -8.64 -60.13 7.18
CA ILE A 521 -7.69 -59.46 6.29
C ILE A 521 -8.29 -58.13 5.81
N PRO A 522 -7.78 -56.96 6.27
CA PRO A 522 -8.32 -55.68 5.85
C PRO A 522 -7.85 -55.31 4.44
N LYS A 523 -8.77 -55.35 3.46
CA LYS A 523 -8.56 -54.80 2.12
C LYS A 523 -9.05 -53.36 2.06
N ARG A 524 -8.15 -52.42 1.77
CA ARG A 524 -8.50 -51.02 1.53
C ARG A 524 -9.27 -50.90 0.22
N LEU A 525 -10.47 -50.32 0.28
CA LEU A 525 -11.28 -50.03 -0.91
C LEU A 525 -10.99 -48.62 -1.43
N VAL A 526 -11.09 -47.63 -0.55
CA VAL A 526 -10.91 -46.22 -0.90
C VAL A 526 -10.41 -45.43 0.32
N THR A 527 -9.65 -44.37 0.05
CA THR A 527 -9.17 -43.44 1.08
C THR A 527 -9.43 -42.02 0.62
N PHE A 528 -10.25 -41.30 1.37
CA PHE A 528 -10.47 -39.87 1.21
C PHE A 528 -9.53 -39.13 2.15
N ARG A 529 -8.87 -38.09 1.64
CA ARG A 529 -8.14 -37.19 2.52
C ARG A 529 -9.12 -36.38 3.35
N LEU A 530 -8.71 -36.04 4.56
CA LEU A 530 -9.44 -35.11 5.39
C LEU A 530 -9.05 -33.67 4.99
N CYS A 531 -9.83 -33.10 4.07
CA CYS A 531 -9.67 -31.76 3.52
C CYS A 531 -11.02 -31.20 3.07
N PRO A 532 -11.16 -29.87 2.85
CA PRO A 532 -12.45 -29.26 2.51
C PRO A 532 -13.08 -29.75 1.20
N SER A 533 -12.29 -30.33 0.29
CA SER A 533 -12.78 -30.90 -0.97
C SER A 533 -13.52 -32.23 -0.78
N THR A 534 -13.28 -32.95 0.32
CA THR A 534 -14.00 -34.18 0.65
C THR A 534 -15.33 -33.81 1.30
N LYS A 535 -16.42 -33.99 0.56
CA LYS A 535 -17.78 -33.62 0.96
C LYS A 535 -18.62 -34.85 1.31
N PHE A 536 -19.54 -34.63 2.24
CA PHE A 536 -20.59 -35.56 2.61
C PHE A 536 -21.89 -35.03 2.03
N THR A 537 -22.61 -35.86 1.28
CA THR A 537 -23.96 -35.54 0.82
C THR A 537 -24.93 -36.48 1.51
N PHE A 538 -25.76 -35.94 2.40
CA PHE A 538 -26.73 -36.73 3.14
C PHE A 538 -27.96 -37.01 2.27
N LEU A 539 -28.38 -38.27 2.20
CA LEU A 539 -29.54 -38.69 1.44
C LEU A 539 -30.66 -39.14 2.37
N SER A 540 -31.90 -39.02 1.90
CA SER A 540 -33.09 -39.57 2.55
C SER A 540 -33.06 -41.10 2.56
N ASN A 541 -34.02 -41.72 3.26
CA ASN A 541 -34.12 -43.18 3.35
C ASN A 541 -34.03 -43.86 1.98
N ASN A 542 -33.09 -44.78 1.85
CA ASN A 542 -32.93 -45.60 0.65
C ASN A 542 -33.92 -46.78 0.72
N ASN A 543 -34.75 -46.94 -0.33
CA ASN A 543 -35.84 -47.93 -0.41
C ASN A 543 -35.42 -49.40 -0.17
N GLN A 544 -34.12 -49.72 -0.23
CA GLN A 544 -33.62 -51.10 -0.02
C GLN A 544 -33.34 -51.46 1.45
N LEU A 545 -33.02 -50.48 2.32
CA LEU A 545 -32.59 -50.73 3.70
C LEU A 545 -33.37 -49.93 4.75
N ASN A 546 -34.24 -49.02 4.31
CA ASN A 546 -35.03 -48.13 5.18
C ASN A 546 -34.17 -47.37 6.20
N GLN A 547 -32.92 -47.09 5.82
CA GLN A 547 -31.94 -46.36 6.60
C GLN A 547 -31.41 -45.20 5.77
N PRO A 548 -31.05 -44.07 6.41
CA PRO A 548 -30.47 -42.95 5.72
C PRO A 548 -29.08 -43.30 5.18
N SER A 549 -28.85 -43.03 3.90
CA SER A 549 -27.53 -43.17 3.27
C SER A 549 -26.82 -41.81 3.18
N PHE A 550 -25.55 -41.85 2.83
CA PHE A 550 -24.75 -40.66 2.51
C PHE A 550 -23.70 -41.00 1.47
N ILE A 551 -23.35 -40.01 0.66
CA ILE A 551 -22.28 -40.09 -0.33
C ILE A 551 -21.04 -39.39 0.23
N VAL A 552 -19.88 -40.00 0.01
CA VAL A 552 -18.58 -39.35 0.19
C VAL A 552 -17.93 -39.16 -1.18
N ASP A 553 -17.54 -37.92 -1.47
CA ASP A 553 -16.92 -37.52 -2.73
C ASP A 553 -15.80 -36.50 -2.48
N ASP A 554 -14.70 -36.60 -3.22
CA ASP A 554 -13.61 -35.62 -3.23
C ASP A 554 -13.34 -35.01 -4.63
N GLY A 555 -14.16 -35.38 -5.63
CA GLY A 555 -14.07 -34.94 -7.01
C GLY A 555 -12.99 -35.62 -7.85
N CYS A 556 -12.15 -36.46 -7.23
CA CYS A 556 -10.96 -37.07 -7.83
C CYS A 556 -11.03 -38.60 -7.94
N GLN A 557 -11.84 -39.25 -7.10
CA GLN A 557 -12.03 -40.71 -7.13
C GLN A 557 -13.51 -41.08 -7.15
N PRO A 558 -13.87 -42.34 -7.45
CA PRO A 558 -15.26 -42.77 -7.48
C PRO A 558 -15.98 -42.44 -6.17
N LYS A 559 -17.08 -41.69 -6.26
CA LYS A 559 -17.97 -41.43 -5.13
C LYS A 559 -18.52 -42.74 -4.56
N VAL A 560 -18.65 -42.81 -3.24
CA VAL A 560 -19.14 -44.00 -2.55
C VAL A 560 -20.39 -43.69 -1.75
N GLU A 561 -21.43 -44.50 -1.93
CA GLU A 561 -22.65 -44.41 -1.11
C GLU A 561 -22.59 -45.45 0.02
N LEU A 562 -22.76 -44.97 1.24
CA LEU A 562 -22.68 -45.76 2.46
C LEU A 562 -23.97 -45.64 3.28
N VAL A 563 -24.27 -46.71 4.01
CA VAL A 563 -25.29 -46.73 5.08
C VAL A 563 -24.61 -47.15 6.37
N THR A 564 -24.78 -46.38 7.43
CA THR A 564 -24.28 -46.70 8.78
C THR A 564 -25.24 -46.21 9.84
N ARG A 565 -25.30 -46.91 10.97
CA ARG A 565 -26.09 -46.49 12.14
C ARG A 565 -25.53 -45.21 12.76
N ASP A 566 -24.21 -45.09 12.76
CA ASP A 566 -23.48 -43.97 13.38
C ASP A 566 -23.17 -42.85 12.36
N ARG A 567 -24.05 -42.65 11.36
CA ARG A 567 -23.82 -41.73 10.23
C ARG A 567 -23.44 -40.34 10.70
N ASN A 568 -24.27 -39.78 11.58
CA ASN A 568 -24.12 -38.41 12.07
C ASN A 568 -22.84 -38.28 12.92
N VAL A 569 -22.54 -39.29 13.75
CA VAL A 569 -21.33 -39.37 14.59
C VAL A 569 -20.06 -39.43 13.74
N LEU A 570 -20.06 -40.27 12.69
CA LEU A 570 -18.96 -40.39 11.74
C LEU A 570 -18.69 -39.06 11.04
N ALA A 571 -19.75 -38.45 10.48
CA ALA A 571 -19.65 -37.19 9.77
C ALA A 571 -19.21 -36.04 10.70
N ALA A 572 -19.80 -35.93 11.90
CA ALA A 572 -19.39 -34.94 12.90
C ALA A 572 -17.92 -35.12 13.33
N THR A 573 -17.48 -36.37 13.52
CA THR A 573 -16.07 -36.66 13.84
C THR A 573 -15.14 -36.22 12.71
N PHE A 574 -15.52 -36.48 11.46
CA PHE A 574 -14.77 -36.02 10.29
C PHE A 574 -14.70 -34.48 10.25
N THR A 575 -15.85 -33.80 10.40
CA THR A 575 -15.96 -32.34 10.37
C THR A 575 -15.12 -31.69 11.47
N HIS A 576 -15.16 -32.19 12.70
CA HIS A 576 -14.36 -31.64 13.79
C HIS A 576 -12.85 -31.85 13.59
N PHE A 577 -12.40 -32.99 13.07
CA PHE A 577 -11.00 -33.15 12.70
C PHE A 577 -10.59 -32.20 11.57
N LEU A 578 -11.47 -31.99 10.58
CA LEU A 578 -11.24 -31.04 9.50
C LEU A 578 -11.05 -29.63 10.03
N LEU A 579 -12.02 -29.15 10.80
CA LEU A 579 -11.99 -27.81 11.38
C LEU A 579 -10.77 -27.62 12.28
N LYS A 580 -10.42 -28.61 13.11
CA LYS A 580 -9.22 -28.58 13.95
C LYS A 580 -7.93 -28.41 13.14
N ASN A 581 -7.83 -29.03 11.96
CA ASN A 581 -6.66 -28.95 11.10
C ASN A 581 -6.53 -27.64 10.31
N ILE A 582 -7.62 -26.91 10.15
CA ILE A 582 -7.66 -25.69 9.33
C ILE A 582 -7.89 -24.41 10.15
N GLY A 583 -7.87 -24.50 11.49
CA GLY A 583 -8.03 -23.35 12.37
C GLY A 583 -9.47 -22.98 12.71
N GLY A 584 -10.42 -23.90 12.50
CA GLY A 584 -11.82 -23.76 12.87
C GLY A 584 -12.69 -23.09 11.81
N SER A 585 -12.17 -22.81 10.61
CA SER A 585 -12.89 -22.11 9.55
C SER A 585 -12.42 -22.55 8.17
N GLU A 586 -13.33 -22.59 7.21
CA GLU A 586 -13.05 -22.92 5.82
C GLU A 586 -12.66 -21.70 4.97
N THR A 587 -12.83 -20.48 5.49
CA THR A 587 -12.48 -19.25 4.76
C THR A 587 -10.98 -19.17 4.49
N PHE A 588 -10.57 -18.57 3.35
CA PHE A 588 -9.14 -18.48 3.02
C PHE A 588 -8.36 -17.66 4.05
N LYS A 589 -8.93 -16.54 4.53
CA LYS A 589 -8.25 -15.65 5.46
C LYS A 589 -7.99 -16.32 6.81
N ASP A 590 -8.98 -17.01 7.37
CA ASP A 590 -8.82 -17.71 8.65
C ASP A 590 -7.81 -18.85 8.53
N LYS A 591 -7.87 -19.62 7.43
CA LYS A 591 -6.87 -20.67 7.15
C LYS A 591 -5.47 -20.11 7.00
N GLN A 592 -5.32 -18.95 6.34
CA GLN A 592 -4.03 -18.27 6.18
C GLN A 592 -3.50 -17.82 7.54
N ASP A 593 -4.34 -17.21 8.38
CA ASP A 593 -3.94 -16.73 9.71
C ASP A 593 -3.56 -17.89 10.64
N PHE A 594 -4.33 -18.97 10.60
CA PHE A 594 -4.02 -20.21 11.31
C PHE A 594 -2.71 -20.84 10.83
N PHE A 595 -2.52 -20.94 9.51
CA PHE A 595 -1.27 -21.44 8.92
C PHE A 595 -0.07 -20.60 9.36
N TYR A 596 -0.17 -19.26 9.30
CA TYR A 596 0.91 -18.39 9.75
C TYR A 596 1.18 -18.52 11.25
N HIS A 597 0.15 -18.68 12.08
CA HIS A 597 0.32 -18.97 13.50
C HIS A 597 1.09 -20.28 13.72
N GLU A 598 0.68 -21.38 13.08
CA GLU A 598 1.31 -22.68 13.23
C GLU A 598 2.75 -22.69 12.68
N VAL A 599 3.04 -21.96 11.59
CA VAL A 599 4.42 -21.79 11.09
C VAL A 599 5.31 -21.09 12.11
N ARG A 600 4.85 -19.96 12.68
CA ARG A 600 5.61 -19.24 13.72
C ARG A 600 5.86 -20.11 14.94
N LYS A 601 4.84 -20.84 15.39
CA LYS A 601 4.92 -21.76 16.52
C LYS A 601 5.87 -22.93 16.25
N PHE A 602 5.83 -23.51 15.06
CA PHE A 602 6.72 -24.61 14.67
C PHE A 602 8.19 -24.16 14.66
N HIS A 603 8.46 -22.93 14.20
CA HIS A 603 9.81 -22.37 14.12
C HIS A 603 10.19 -21.47 15.31
N GLN A 604 9.42 -21.47 16.42
CA GLN A 604 9.63 -20.56 17.56
C GLN A 604 11.02 -20.66 18.22
N LYS A 605 11.73 -21.77 18.00
CA LYS A 605 13.09 -22.01 18.53
C LYS A 605 14.19 -21.42 17.65
N HIS A 606 13.88 -20.95 16.45
CA HIS A 606 14.84 -20.38 15.52
C HIS A 606 14.77 -18.85 15.59
N TYR A 607 15.90 -18.23 15.93
CA TYR A 607 16.00 -16.78 15.98
C TYR A 607 16.01 -16.19 14.56
N HIS A 608 15.33 -15.04 14.39
CA HIS A 608 15.30 -14.30 13.12
C HIS A 608 16.42 -13.25 13.05
N ASP A 609 17.62 -13.64 13.44
CA ASP A 609 18.79 -12.76 13.40
C ASP A 609 19.35 -12.62 11.97
N LYS A 610 20.21 -11.63 11.75
CA LYS A 610 20.71 -11.28 10.41
C LYS A 610 21.71 -12.32 9.90
N LEU A 611 21.51 -12.77 8.66
CA LEU A 611 22.41 -13.66 7.94
C LEU A 611 22.88 -12.98 6.63
N PRO A 612 24.13 -12.50 6.57
CA PRO A 612 24.65 -11.81 5.39
C PRO A 612 24.86 -12.78 4.23
N MET A 613 24.41 -12.40 3.02
CA MET A 613 24.61 -13.17 1.79
C MET A 613 25.05 -12.25 0.64
N LYS A 614 26.15 -12.63 -0.02
CA LYS A 614 26.68 -11.91 -1.19
C LYS A 614 26.25 -12.63 -2.46
N ILE A 615 25.50 -11.93 -3.32
CA ILE A 615 24.90 -12.48 -4.53
C ILE A 615 25.48 -11.78 -5.75
N ASN A 616 25.76 -12.54 -6.81
CA ASN A 616 26.14 -11.98 -8.10
C ASN A 616 24.89 -11.86 -8.97
N ARG A 617 24.51 -10.64 -9.37
CA ARG A 617 23.29 -10.36 -10.13
C ARG A 617 23.30 -11.04 -11.50
N GLU A 618 24.43 -11.05 -12.20
CA GLU A 618 24.57 -11.68 -13.52
C GLU A 618 24.43 -13.21 -13.45
N LYS A 619 24.84 -13.80 -12.32
CA LYS A 619 24.74 -15.24 -12.04
C LYS A 619 23.79 -15.50 -10.88
N LEU A 620 22.59 -14.94 -10.94
CA LEU A 620 21.65 -14.89 -9.81
C LEU A 620 21.33 -16.28 -9.23
N LEU A 621 20.86 -17.21 -10.04
CA LEU A 621 20.50 -18.56 -9.57
C LEU A 621 21.70 -19.34 -9.06
N GLU A 622 22.79 -19.37 -9.83
CA GLU A 622 24.01 -20.10 -9.48
C GLU A 622 24.60 -19.59 -8.15
N SER A 623 24.75 -18.27 -8.02
CA SER A 623 25.30 -17.66 -6.81
C SER A 623 24.39 -17.82 -5.59
N SER A 624 23.06 -17.73 -5.78
CA SER A 624 22.07 -17.97 -4.71
C SER A 624 22.07 -19.43 -4.23
N MET A 625 22.11 -20.39 -5.16
CA MET A 625 22.24 -21.81 -4.83
C MET A 625 23.56 -22.12 -4.14
N LYS A 626 24.66 -21.49 -4.58
CA LYS A 626 25.97 -21.64 -3.95
C LYS A 626 25.98 -21.09 -2.52
N ALA A 627 25.42 -19.90 -2.31
CA ALA A 627 25.36 -19.25 -1.01
C ALA A 627 24.53 -20.06 0.00
N THR A 628 23.45 -20.68 -0.44
CA THR A 628 22.51 -21.43 0.42
C THR A 628 22.80 -22.94 0.50
N LYS A 629 23.80 -23.45 -0.23
CA LYS A 629 24.08 -24.90 -0.37
C LYS A 629 24.26 -25.63 0.97
N GLY A 630 24.85 -24.96 1.96
CA GLY A 630 25.17 -25.54 3.28
C GLY A 630 24.22 -25.13 4.40
N PHE A 631 23.13 -24.41 4.10
CA PHE A 631 22.24 -23.87 5.12
C PHE A 631 21.45 -24.98 5.83
N SER A 632 21.45 -24.93 7.16
CA SER A 632 20.56 -25.71 7.99
C SER A 632 19.14 -25.12 7.99
N VAL A 633 18.16 -25.85 8.54
CA VAL A 633 16.81 -25.31 8.74
C VAL A 633 16.82 -24.03 9.57
N ALA A 634 17.69 -23.95 10.57
CA ALA A 634 17.85 -22.75 11.39
C ALA A 634 18.35 -21.57 10.54
N ASP A 635 19.33 -21.77 9.65
CA ASP A 635 19.83 -20.72 8.75
C ASP A 635 18.74 -20.22 7.80
N TRP A 636 17.92 -21.13 7.25
CA TRP A 636 16.76 -20.74 6.45
C TRP A 636 15.70 -19.97 7.26
N CYS A 637 15.68 -20.07 8.59
CA CYS A 637 14.79 -19.27 9.43
C CYS A 637 15.36 -17.89 9.80
N ARG A 638 16.63 -17.60 9.48
CA ARG A 638 17.28 -16.30 9.74
C ARG A 638 16.88 -15.23 8.74
N ASN A 639 17.07 -13.97 9.09
CA ASN A 639 16.78 -12.83 8.24
C ASN A 639 17.89 -12.61 7.19
N PHE A 640 17.61 -12.84 5.91
CA PHE A 640 18.62 -12.68 4.86
C PHE A 640 18.95 -11.20 4.65
N GLU A 641 20.23 -10.85 4.86
CA GLU A 641 20.79 -9.52 4.61
C GLU A 641 21.62 -9.59 3.33
N LEU A 642 21.01 -9.15 2.23
CA LEU A 642 21.55 -9.36 0.89
C LEU A 642 22.43 -8.20 0.44
N THR A 643 23.51 -8.52 -0.26
CA THR A 643 24.34 -7.54 -0.96
C THR A 643 24.64 -8.05 -2.37
N PHE A 644 24.27 -7.27 -3.39
CA PHE A 644 24.71 -7.54 -4.75
C PHE A 644 26.17 -7.10 -4.91
N GLN A 645 27.00 -7.98 -5.48
CA GLN A 645 28.42 -7.73 -5.66
C GLN A 645 28.63 -6.50 -6.55
N GLY A 646 29.35 -5.50 -6.04
CA GLY A 646 29.65 -4.26 -6.77
C GLY A 646 28.57 -3.17 -6.70
N GLU A 647 27.46 -3.40 -5.97
CA GLU A 647 26.36 -2.45 -5.84
C GLU A 647 26.26 -1.90 -4.40
N GLN A 648 26.07 -0.58 -4.25
CA GLN A 648 25.76 0.03 -2.95
C GLN A 648 24.24 -0.07 -2.70
N GLY A 649 23.84 -0.89 -1.73
CA GLY A 649 22.46 -0.95 -1.27
C GLY A 649 22.15 0.21 -0.33
N LEU A 650 21.23 1.10 -0.72
CA LEU A 650 20.73 2.20 0.13
C LEU A 650 19.68 1.73 1.16
N ASP A 651 18.93 0.67 0.86
CA ASP A 651 17.90 0.09 1.74
C ASP A 651 17.95 -1.45 1.73
N TRP A 652 18.17 -2.05 2.91
CA TRP A 652 18.22 -3.49 3.12
C TRP A 652 16.86 -4.19 2.89
N GLY A 653 15.74 -3.49 3.09
CA GLY A 653 14.40 -4.02 2.87
C GLY A 653 14.08 -4.17 1.39
N GLY A 654 14.44 -3.18 0.58
CA GLY A 654 14.30 -3.18 -0.88
C GLY A 654 15.10 -4.32 -1.54
N VAL A 655 16.39 -4.45 -1.21
CA VAL A 655 17.28 -5.45 -1.83
C VAL A 655 16.83 -6.89 -1.55
N ARG A 656 16.30 -7.16 -0.34
CA ARG A 656 15.74 -8.48 -0.02
C ARG A 656 14.55 -8.83 -0.90
N ARG A 657 13.57 -7.93 -1.01
CA ARG A 657 12.37 -8.14 -1.83
C ARG A 657 12.74 -8.34 -3.29
N GLU A 658 13.66 -7.51 -3.80
CA GLU A 658 14.17 -7.61 -5.17
C GLU A 658 14.79 -8.99 -5.42
N TRP A 659 15.64 -9.49 -4.53
CA TRP A 659 16.24 -10.82 -4.71
C TRP A 659 15.21 -11.94 -4.73
N PHE A 660 14.21 -11.94 -3.85
CA PHE A 660 13.14 -12.95 -3.88
C PHE A 660 12.39 -12.92 -5.20
N GLU A 661 12.06 -11.71 -5.66
CA GLU A 661 11.35 -11.51 -6.92
C GLU A 661 12.16 -12.02 -8.12
N LEU A 662 13.41 -11.57 -8.26
CA LEU A 662 14.28 -11.96 -9.37
C LEU A 662 14.64 -13.44 -9.34
N THR A 663 14.92 -13.99 -8.15
CA THR A 663 15.29 -15.39 -7.99
C THR A 663 14.11 -16.30 -8.30
N CYS A 664 12.89 -15.96 -7.85
CA CYS A 664 11.69 -16.70 -8.24
C CYS A 664 11.45 -16.60 -9.75
N ALA A 665 11.48 -15.39 -10.31
CA ALA A 665 11.26 -15.20 -11.73
C ALA A 665 12.24 -16.00 -12.58
N SER A 666 13.53 -15.97 -12.23
CA SER A 666 14.56 -16.77 -12.91
C SER A 666 14.35 -18.27 -12.70
N LEU A 667 14.08 -18.72 -11.47
CA LEU A 667 13.96 -20.14 -11.15
C LEU A 667 12.80 -20.83 -11.88
N PHE A 668 11.71 -20.10 -12.09
CA PHE A 668 10.49 -20.59 -12.74
C PHE A 668 10.39 -20.19 -14.22
N ASP A 669 11.41 -19.53 -14.77
CA ASP A 669 11.52 -19.26 -16.21
C ASP A 669 11.84 -20.55 -16.96
N ALA A 670 11.06 -20.83 -18.02
CA ALA A 670 11.26 -21.97 -18.90
C ALA A 670 12.66 -22.04 -19.51
N LYS A 671 13.33 -20.89 -19.70
CA LYS A 671 14.70 -20.81 -20.25
C LYS A 671 15.75 -21.53 -19.40
N ASN A 672 15.52 -21.67 -18.10
CA ASN A 672 16.43 -22.37 -17.21
C ASN A 672 16.20 -23.89 -17.19
N LEU A 673 15.17 -24.39 -17.89
CA LEU A 673 14.88 -25.81 -18.09
C LEU A 673 14.63 -26.62 -16.80
N ILE A 674 14.53 -25.96 -15.64
CA ILE A 674 14.14 -26.57 -14.37
C ILE A 674 12.63 -26.80 -14.35
N PHE A 675 11.89 -25.77 -14.76
CA PHE A 675 10.45 -25.82 -14.97
C PHE A 675 10.14 -25.48 -16.44
N CYS A 676 9.00 -25.90 -16.94
CA CYS A 676 8.50 -25.60 -18.27
C CYS A 676 6.98 -25.44 -18.26
N GLY A 677 6.42 -24.92 -19.34
CA GLY A 677 4.98 -25.02 -19.61
C GLY A 677 4.66 -26.26 -20.44
N PHE A 678 3.39 -26.63 -20.49
CA PHE A 678 2.89 -27.65 -21.44
C PHE A 678 2.70 -27.10 -22.87
N SER A 679 2.70 -25.77 -23.02
CA SER A 679 2.71 -25.09 -24.32
C SER A 679 3.79 -24.00 -24.34
N ASP A 680 4.22 -23.60 -25.54
CA ASP A 680 5.21 -22.55 -25.77
C ASP A 680 4.65 -21.12 -25.56
N ASN A 681 3.42 -21.00 -25.04
CA ASN A 681 2.80 -19.72 -24.75
C ASN A 681 3.48 -19.05 -23.55
N HIS A 682 3.75 -17.75 -23.64
CA HIS A 682 4.28 -16.95 -22.53
C HIS A 682 3.34 -16.90 -21.30
N GLN A 683 2.05 -17.22 -21.49
CA GLN A 683 1.07 -17.33 -20.41
C GLN A 683 0.94 -18.75 -19.82
N ALA A 684 1.71 -19.72 -20.33
CA ALA A 684 1.65 -21.11 -19.87
C ALA A 684 1.95 -21.22 -18.37
N LEU A 685 1.29 -22.17 -17.72
CA LEU A 685 1.49 -22.45 -16.31
C LEU A 685 2.81 -23.22 -16.11
N VAL A 686 3.46 -22.96 -14.97
CA VAL A 686 4.76 -23.54 -14.62
C VAL A 686 4.56 -24.96 -14.09
N HIS A 687 5.28 -25.93 -14.67
CA HIS A 687 5.31 -27.34 -14.28
C HIS A 687 6.77 -27.83 -14.16
N PRO A 688 7.11 -28.77 -13.25
CA PRO A 688 8.44 -29.37 -13.23
C PRO A 688 8.80 -30.02 -14.57
N ASN A 689 9.98 -29.72 -15.11
CA ASN A 689 10.39 -30.28 -16.39
C ASN A 689 10.76 -31.77 -16.27
N HIS A 690 9.92 -32.65 -16.80
CA HIS A 690 10.17 -34.09 -16.81
C HIS A 690 11.31 -34.50 -17.76
N GLN A 691 11.55 -33.70 -18.81
CA GLN A 691 12.64 -33.87 -19.80
C GLN A 691 13.85 -32.97 -19.52
N ARG A 692 14.09 -32.62 -18.25
CA ARG A 692 15.21 -31.74 -17.91
C ARG A 692 16.56 -32.30 -18.42
N PRO A 693 17.48 -31.45 -18.90
CA PRO A 693 18.81 -31.87 -19.28
C PRO A 693 19.62 -32.44 -18.10
N ALA A 694 20.60 -33.29 -18.37
CA ALA A 694 21.43 -33.93 -17.35
C ALA A 694 22.19 -32.95 -16.42
N HIS A 695 22.49 -31.72 -16.89
CA HIS A 695 23.15 -30.70 -16.07
C HIS A 695 22.21 -30.08 -15.01
N VAL A 696 20.89 -30.15 -15.20
CA VAL A 696 19.88 -29.71 -14.23
C VAL A 696 19.68 -30.79 -13.17
N LYS A 697 20.37 -30.61 -12.04
CA LYS A 697 20.39 -31.59 -10.94
C LYS A 697 19.15 -31.47 -10.07
N LEU A 698 18.81 -32.57 -9.38
CA LEU A 698 17.67 -32.60 -8.44
C LEU A 698 17.75 -31.54 -7.32
N LYS A 699 18.97 -31.12 -6.94
CA LYS A 699 19.21 -30.06 -5.96
C LYS A 699 18.62 -28.70 -6.39
N CYS A 700 18.39 -28.46 -7.68
CA CYS A 700 17.67 -27.28 -8.17
C CYS A 700 16.22 -27.27 -7.66
N TYR A 701 15.53 -28.42 -7.67
CA TYR A 701 14.17 -28.53 -7.15
C TYR A 701 14.13 -28.48 -5.62
N GLU A 702 15.13 -29.03 -4.92
CA GLU A 702 15.25 -28.83 -3.48
C GLU A 702 15.41 -27.34 -3.12
N PHE A 703 16.26 -26.62 -3.85
CA PHE A 703 16.41 -25.18 -3.68
C PHE A 703 15.10 -24.44 -3.96
N ALA A 704 14.37 -24.80 -5.01
CA ALA A 704 13.06 -24.23 -5.30
C ALA A 704 12.06 -24.44 -4.16
N GLY A 705 11.98 -25.66 -3.63
CA GLY A 705 11.14 -25.97 -2.47
C GLY A 705 11.52 -25.15 -1.24
N ARG A 706 12.82 -25.03 -0.93
CA ARG A 706 13.31 -24.20 0.19
C ARG A 706 13.02 -22.72 -0.02
N LEU A 707 13.17 -22.20 -1.24
CA LEU A 707 12.87 -20.80 -1.58
C LEU A 707 11.38 -20.48 -1.41
N VAL A 708 10.49 -21.34 -1.93
CA VAL A 708 9.04 -21.19 -1.74
C VAL A 708 8.66 -21.29 -0.26
N GLY A 709 9.23 -22.26 0.46
CA GLY A 709 9.04 -22.39 1.91
C GLY A 709 9.52 -21.15 2.68
N LYS A 710 10.64 -20.56 2.27
CA LYS A 710 11.16 -19.31 2.82
C LYS A 710 10.22 -18.13 2.59
N CYS A 711 9.64 -17.99 1.39
CA CYS A 711 8.65 -16.94 1.11
C CYS A 711 7.42 -17.05 2.03
N LEU A 712 6.93 -18.28 2.25
CA LEU A 712 5.82 -18.56 3.16
C LEU A 712 6.18 -18.25 4.62
N TYR A 713 7.38 -18.65 5.06
CA TYR A 713 7.89 -18.37 6.40
C TYR A 713 8.03 -16.86 6.66
N GLU A 714 8.69 -16.11 5.79
CA GLU A 714 8.84 -14.65 5.94
C GLU A 714 7.47 -13.94 5.96
N SER A 715 6.54 -14.38 5.11
CA SER A 715 5.17 -13.83 5.11
C SER A 715 4.41 -14.14 6.39
N ALA A 716 4.70 -15.26 7.06
CA ALA A 716 4.11 -15.60 8.35
C ALA A 716 4.62 -14.70 9.50
N LEU A 717 5.77 -14.03 9.36
CA LEU A 717 6.32 -13.15 10.40
C LEU A 717 5.65 -11.77 10.45
N GLY A 718 4.96 -11.35 9.39
CA GLY A 718 4.17 -10.12 9.37
C GLY A 718 4.19 -9.38 8.04
N GLY A 719 3.35 -8.34 7.92
CA GLY A 719 3.16 -7.60 6.67
C GLY A 719 4.43 -6.93 6.12
N SER A 720 5.32 -6.45 6.99
CA SER A 720 6.60 -5.83 6.58
C SER A 720 7.57 -6.81 5.91
N TYR A 721 7.50 -8.08 6.27
CA TYR A 721 8.37 -9.16 5.77
C TYR A 721 7.79 -9.92 4.58
N ARG A 722 6.55 -9.65 4.19
CA ARG A 722 5.82 -10.38 3.15
C ARG A 722 6.65 -10.54 1.87
N GLN A 723 6.82 -11.80 1.46
CA GLN A 723 7.49 -12.20 0.22
C GLN A 723 6.52 -13.03 -0.63
N LEU A 724 6.32 -12.63 -1.88
CA LEU A 724 5.45 -13.35 -2.80
C LEU A 724 6.29 -14.19 -3.76
N VAL A 725 5.83 -15.41 -4.02
CA VAL A 725 6.43 -16.27 -5.03
C VAL A 725 5.97 -15.78 -6.40
N ARG A 726 6.91 -15.36 -7.26
CA ARG A 726 6.61 -14.94 -8.63
C ARG A 726 6.54 -16.13 -9.57
N ALA A 727 5.45 -16.89 -9.49
CA ALA A 727 5.17 -18.03 -10.37
C ALA A 727 3.65 -18.31 -10.46
N ARG A 728 3.22 -18.82 -11.61
CA ARG A 728 1.86 -19.34 -11.82
C ARG A 728 1.94 -20.84 -12.06
N PHE A 729 1.89 -21.62 -10.99
CA PHE A 729 2.00 -23.08 -11.08
C PHE A 729 0.74 -23.72 -11.68
N THR A 730 0.98 -24.84 -12.36
CA THR A 730 -0.05 -25.79 -12.79
C THR A 730 -0.85 -26.33 -11.60
N ARG A 731 -2.15 -26.60 -11.81
CA ARG A 731 -3.05 -27.13 -10.79
C ARG A 731 -2.66 -28.53 -10.36
N SER A 732 -2.25 -29.38 -11.30
CA SER A 732 -1.72 -30.72 -11.02
C SER A 732 -0.49 -30.67 -10.11
N PHE A 733 0.44 -29.75 -10.34
CA PHE A 733 1.63 -29.60 -9.49
C PHE A 733 1.27 -29.09 -8.09
N LEU A 734 0.38 -28.11 -7.98
CA LEU A 734 -0.12 -27.65 -6.68
C LEU A 734 -0.81 -28.78 -5.92
N ALA A 735 -1.62 -29.61 -6.61
CA ALA A 735 -2.26 -30.79 -6.03
C ALA A 735 -1.22 -31.79 -5.49
N GLN A 736 -0.13 -32.03 -6.22
CA GLN A 736 0.97 -32.89 -5.76
C GLN A 736 1.68 -32.32 -4.51
N ILE A 737 1.93 -31.00 -4.45
CA ILE A 737 2.56 -30.35 -3.29
C ILE A 737 1.74 -30.59 -2.02
N ILE A 738 0.42 -30.42 -2.10
CA ILE A 738 -0.45 -30.71 -0.95
C ILE A 738 -0.64 -32.22 -0.76
N GLY A 739 -0.32 -33.07 -1.74
CA GLY A 739 -0.39 -34.53 -1.73
C GLY A 739 -1.75 -35.10 -2.13
N LEU A 740 -2.57 -34.34 -2.86
CA LEU A 740 -3.79 -34.83 -3.48
C LEU A 740 -3.45 -35.68 -4.70
N ARG A 741 -4.39 -36.57 -5.07
CA ARG A 741 -4.30 -37.35 -6.30
C ARG A 741 -4.47 -36.44 -7.52
N VAL A 742 -3.60 -36.60 -8.52
CA VAL A 742 -3.74 -35.92 -9.81
C VAL A 742 -4.92 -36.53 -10.57
N HIS A 743 -5.71 -35.69 -11.23
CA HIS A 743 -6.92 -36.07 -11.96
C HIS A 743 -6.91 -35.46 -13.37
N TYR A 744 -7.53 -36.13 -14.35
CA TYR A 744 -7.52 -35.68 -15.76
C TYR A 744 -8.11 -34.27 -15.94
N LYS A 745 -9.04 -33.86 -15.06
CA LYS A 745 -9.65 -32.52 -15.06
C LYS A 745 -8.61 -31.39 -14.94
N TYR A 746 -7.44 -31.64 -14.37
CA TYR A 746 -6.39 -30.60 -14.30
C TYR A 746 -5.85 -30.23 -15.68
N PHE A 747 -5.91 -31.11 -16.67
CA PHE A 747 -5.50 -30.79 -18.04
C PHE A 747 -6.31 -29.63 -18.62
N GLU A 748 -7.58 -29.44 -18.24
CA GLU A 748 -8.39 -28.32 -18.71
C GLU A 748 -7.72 -26.95 -18.46
N GLN A 749 -6.91 -26.82 -17.40
CA GLN A 749 -6.13 -25.61 -17.11
C GLN A 749 -4.64 -25.75 -17.44
N ASP A 750 -4.07 -26.93 -17.22
CA ASP A 750 -2.64 -27.16 -17.34
C ASP A 750 -2.21 -27.36 -18.80
N ASP A 751 -3.01 -28.10 -19.58
CA ASP A 751 -2.81 -28.40 -20.99
C ASP A 751 -4.16 -28.50 -21.72
N PRO A 752 -4.78 -27.34 -22.05
CA PRO A 752 -6.13 -27.30 -22.63
C PRO A 752 -6.22 -28.03 -23.97
N ASP A 753 -5.14 -28.05 -24.76
CA ASP A 753 -5.10 -28.70 -26.06
C ASP A 753 -5.17 -30.21 -25.90
N LEU A 754 -4.38 -30.80 -24.99
CA LEU A 754 -4.48 -32.23 -24.66
C LEU A 754 -5.85 -32.59 -24.08
N TYR A 755 -6.41 -31.71 -23.23
CA TYR A 755 -7.73 -31.91 -22.65
C TYR A 755 -8.82 -31.99 -23.71
N LEU A 756 -8.88 -31.01 -24.61
CA LEU A 756 -9.91 -30.93 -25.65
C LEU A 756 -9.76 -32.02 -26.72
N SER A 757 -8.53 -32.29 -27.16
CA SER A 757 -8.25 -33.19 -28.28
C SER A 757 -8.35 -34.67 -27.91
N LYS A 758 -7.80 -35.08 -26.77
CA LYS A 758 -7.69 -36.49 -26.38
C LYS A 758 -8.59 -36.84 -25.20
N VAL A 759 -8.44 -36.12 -24.08
CA VAL A 759 -9.13 -36.49 -22.83
C VAL A 759 -10.64 -36.38 -22.96
N LYS A 760 -11.13 -35.23 -23.41
CA LYS A 760 -12.56 -34.96 -23.58
C LYS A 760 -13.16 -35.88 -24.66
N TYR A 761 -12.44 -36.10 -25.75
CA TYR A 761 -12.87 -37.01 -26.81
C TYR A 761 -13.09 -38.43 -26.28
N VAL A 762 -12.12 -38.97 -25.53
CA VAL A 762 -12.22 -40.32 -24.92
C VAL A 762 -13.37 -40.40 -23.90
N LEU A 763 -13.69 -39.30 -23.20
CA LEU A 763 -14.78 -39.27 -22.22
C LEU A 763 -16.18 -39.20 -22.86
N GLU A 764 -16.29 -38.61 -24.04
CA GLU A 764 -17.57 -38.32 -24.71
C GLU A 764 -17.91 -39.29 -25.85
N ASN A 765 -16.98 -40.17 -26.25
CA ASN A 765 -17.16 -41.10 -27.36
C ASN A 765 -16.94 -42.55 -26.91
N ASP A 766 -17.54 -43.48 -27.66
CA ASP A 766 -17.30 -44.91 -27.50
C ASP A 766 -15.87 -45.27 -27.94
N VAL A 767 -15.15 -46.01 -27.09
CA VAL A 767 -13.72 -46.30 -27.23
C VAL A 767 -13.44 -47.69 -27.78
N ASP A 768 -14.46 -48.53 -27.98
CA ASP A 768 -14.30 -49.94 -28.37
C ASP A 768 -13.45 -50.12 -29.63
N ASP A 769 -13.60 -49.21 -30.62
CA ASP A 769 -12.87 -49.23 -31.89
C ASP A 769 -11.59 -48.35 -31.92
N MET A 770 -11.15 -47.82 -30.77
CA MET A 770 -10.01 -46.88 -30.74
C MET A 770 -8.64 -47.53 -30.56
N ASP A 771 -8.56 -48.85 -30.37
CA ASP A 771 -7.31 -49.62 -30.18
C ASP A 771 -6.33 -48.98 -29.17
N MET A 772 -6.87 -48.40 -28.09
CA MET A 772 -6.07 -47.76 -27.05
C MET A 772 -5.63 -48.76 -25.98
N TYR A 773 -4.40 -48.59 -25.50
CA TYR A 773 -3.81 -49.39 -24.45
C TYR A 773 -3.30 -48.51 -23.29
N PHE A 774 -3.09 -49.09 -22.11
CA PHE A 774 -2.60 -48.38 -20.91
C PHE A 774 -1.06 -48.19 -20.92
N TYR A 775 -0.53 -47.68 -22.03
CA TYR A 775 0.86 -47.28 -22.18
C TYR A 775 0.97 -46.06 -23.12
N GLU A 776 2.09 -45.35 -23.10
CA GLU A 776 2.33 -44.20 -23.97
C GLU A 776 3.52 -44.48 -24.90
N GLU A 777 3.29 -44.38 -26.20
CA GLU A 777 4.34 -44.53 -27.20
C GLU A 777 5.07 -43.20 -27.39
N GLU A 778 6.39 -43.21 -27.18
CA GLU A 778 7.25 -42.06 -27.45
C GLU A 778 8.02 -42.32 -28.77
N TYR A 779 7.86 -41.42 -29.75
CA TYR A 779 8.54 -41.48 -31.04
C TYR A 779 9.62 -40.40 -31.16
N ASP A 780 10.71 -40.70 -31.86
CA ASP A 780 11.74 -39.72 -32.16
C ASP A 780 11.37 -38.80 -33.34
N ARG A 781 12.24 -37.83 -33.62
CA ARG A 781 12.10 -36.88 -34.74
C ARG A 781 12.10 -37.54 -36.13
N PHE A 782 12.44 -38.82 -36.23
CA PHE A 782 12.45 -39.61 -37.46
C PHE A 782 11.26 -40.60 -37.52
N GLY A 783 10.38 -40.58 -36.51
CA GLY A 783 9.23 -41.48 -36.42
C GLY A 783 9.57 -42.88 -35.91
N GLN A 784 10.73 -43.08 -35.29
CA GLN A 784 11.12 -44.36 -34.69
C GLN A 784 10.63 -44.44 -33.24
N LEU A 785 10.01 -45.57 -32.88
CA LEU A 785 9.54 -45.84 -31.51
C LEU A 785 10.74 -45.95 -30.56
N ILE A 786 10.80 -45.06 -29.57
CA ILE A 786 11.85 -45.01 -28.54
C ILE A 786 11.44 -45.84 -27.33
N LYS A 787 10.18 -45.75 -26.94
CA LYS A 787 9.69 -46.30 -25.68
C LYS A 787 8.18 -46.57 -25.75
N VAL A 788 7.78 -47.61 -25.04
CA VAL A 788 6.40 -48.03 -24.74
C VAL A 788 6.18 -47.90 -23.23
#